data_AF-A0A835VU82-F1
#
_entry.id   AF-A0A835VU82-F1
#
_cell.length_a   1.000
_cell.length_b   1.000
_cell.length_c   1.000
_cell.angle_alpha   90.00
_cell.angle_beta   90.00
_cell.angle_gamma   90.00
#
_symmetry.space_group_name_H-M   'P 1'
#
loop_
_entity.id
_entity.type
_entity.pdbx_description
1 polymer ?
#
loop_
_entity_poly.entity_id
_entity_poly.type
_entity_poly.pdbx_seq_one_letter_code
_entity_poly.pdbx_strand_id
1 'polypeptide(L)'
;MELVNGLALAALTLFIVGFIWAGFNPIQRYLTPLRRFPGPPPLPFLGNLLAIASRDLTAYLAECRDAYGGVFKIWFGNQPWVCVADPELIRRVAYRVLSRPFSPADAIHLLTGEQYEVDANTLVFMKNGPAWRLARRAFESSIIHPQSLAGHLPAVWRCVRRYTPRLERYAATGEPLELSGDLADLTLAVVGEAAYGVDFRTTGTEEEEEGGGAAAAAAAAGSGSGSSAPGPALVRAVRQCFDCLDVNKATVYGPLKMIWPGLTPLWRWMAEHMPDAAQTRHMQARQKVADVSRQLMAQWQAAKAAAAAAAAADATGAGAGAAAAAKAADGGAGMQAFVEVGGGISSSSFMASLLEGRRGAAKEEERLSDLQIVAQCLTFLLAGFETTAATISFTAFCLATHPGAQARLLAELDEHFARSPAEGAAEGGEGAMPELSYLDAVLKESMRLYPAGSALIRKSPEPLELGRGLVVPGDTFVCLATHAVMHDPAIWPEPEAFRPERFLPESGGRLGPLAAGGGGGGGGGAAAEGAAWAPFGMGPRMCVGSKFATMVSKAVLLQIYRRFTFELHPKQVLPLRTRTALTHAPRDGIWVVVKARPASKEDVVHACAVAAKHGLKVSPRGSGHHYGGCSLVRGALLLDLSALGGVTVDAAARTARVGPCVSGRALRAATAPVGLHFPGPHLSEVGLSGFILGGGNGWGVRHWGAAADNVVEFEAVVFGDTPAAAPAAAAGGGSSGSSSGSSSAGPRLVRVSAESDPELFWGLKGAGFFLAVVTEFVLRLHPVPAALPLTCAIYPLTALEQVAAFFQRFHTSLPTCVEGSLAIVGGGGGGGDANGSSDGSSGSSNGSSSGDDSGGERPEWRRPVVTPVVIVSCTAFVAAGSPEVEAAYAQLRDFLPDTRISIQEGPLPYDAALSILDPGWSWPGLCMYGHGCFVPVPALVAAPADDEGVAAAGGKDCGGALAALRQAAHTMTSPRSILLVCPSAPSTAPGSSSSSSGNGSSSGSSCSGALGFRDTFYTAAYAMWTRTHQGPAADGDVAHAAWVHAAAAGLAPAAAGLYVNEVMHDQPGNSQVRASYEPAAYERLRGLKARVDPAGLLRPL
;
A
#
# COMPACT_ATOMS: atom_id res chain seq x y z
N MET A 1 -75.63 18.30 12.57
CA MET A 1 -74.21 18.63 12.77
C MET A 1 -73.66 18.10 14.10
N GLU A 2 -74.35 18.29 15.23
CA GLU A 2 -73.89 17.77 16.53
C GLU A 2 -73.71 16.25 16.60
N LEU A 3 -74.61 15.47 15.98
CA LEU A 3 -74.46 14.01 15.89
C LEU A 3 -73.22 13.58 15.09
N VAL A 4 -72.91 14.30 14.01
CA VAL A 4 -71.74 14.03 13.14
C VAL A 4 -70.45 14.41 13.88
N ASN A 5 -70.45 15.54 14.59
CA ASN A 5 -69.30 15.97 15.41
C ASN A 5 -69.09 15.05 16.62
N GLY A 6 -70.17 14.57 17.26
CA GLY A 6 -70.10 13.60 18.35
C GLY A 6 -69.59 12.23 17.90
N LEU A 7 -70.03 11.75 16.73
CA LEU A 7 -69.49 10.52 16.13
C LEU A 7 -68.03 10.68 15.69
N ALA A 8 -67.65 11.83 15.14
CA ALA A 8 -66.26 12.10 14.79
C ALA A 8 -65.34 12.17 16.02
N LEU A 9 -65.81 12.80 17.11
CA LEU A 9 -65.06 12.87 18.37
C LEU A 9 -64.95 11.49 19.04
N ALA A 10 -66.01 10.68 19.01
CA ALA A 10 -65.98 9.31 19.52
C ALA A 10 -65.05 8.42 18.69
N ALA A 11 -65.08 8.54 17.35
CA ALA A 11 -64.16 7.84 16.46
C ALA A 11 -62.70 8.25 16.70
N LEU A 12 -62.44 9.56 16.88
CA LEU A 12 -61.11 10.07 17.22
C LEU A 12 -60.63 9.58 18.59
N THR A 13 -61.52 9.54 19.59
CA THR A 13 -61.20 9.05 20.93
C THR A 13 -60.90 7.55 20.92
N LEU A 14 -61.73 6.76 20.23
CA LEU A 14 -61.48 5.32 20.03
C LEU A 14 -60.20 5.06 19.24
N PHE A 15 -59.89 5.91 18.25
CA PHE A 15 -58.63 5.86 17.53
C PHE A 15 -57.45 6.16 18.45
N ILE A 16 -57.51 7.22 19.28
CA ILE A 16 -56.44 7.58 20.22
C ILE A 16 -56.24 6.50 21.28
N VAL A 17 -57.31 5.98 21.88
CA VAL A 17 -57.24 4.89 22.87
C VAL A 17 -56.71 3.62 22.22
N GLY A 18 -57.19 3.27 21.03
CA GLY A 18 -56.69 2.15 20.25
C GLY A 18 -55.21 2.32 19.86
N PHE A 19 -54.79 3.53 19.54
CA PHE A 19 -53.41 3.90 19.19
C PHE A 19 -52.49 3.75 20.40
N ILE A 20 -52.86 4.31 21.56
CA ILE A 20 -52.11 4.17 22.82
C ILE A 20 -52.04 2.69 23.23
N TRP A 21 -53.16 1.97 23.17
CA TRP A 21 -53.20 0.54 23.49
C TRP A 21 -52.33 -0.28 22.54
N ALA A 22 -52.37 -0.01 21.23
CA ALA A 22 -51.52 -0.69 20.24
C ALA A 22 -50.02 -0.41 20.42
N GLY A 23 -49.63 0.73 20.99
CA GLY A 23 -48.24 1.05 21.30
C GLY A 23 -47.72 0.36 22.57
N PHE A 24 -48.51 0.37 23.64
CA PHE A 24 -48.08 -0.12 24.95
C PHE A 24 -48.38 -1.61 25.18
N ASN A 25 -49.44 -2.17 24.60
CA ASN A 25 -49.85 -3.57 24.81
C ASN A 25 -48.80 -4.59 24.30
N PRO A 26 -48.22 -4.47 23.10
CA PRO A 26 -47.18 -5.41 22.65
C PRO A 26 -45.96 -5.38 23.56
N ILE A 27 -45.55 -4.18 24.01
CA ILE A 27 -44.44 -4.01 24.94
C ILE A 27 -44.76 -4.73 26.26
N GLN A 28 -45.96 -4.53 26.83
CA GLN A 28 -46.38 -5.24 28.05
C GLN A 28 -46.46 -6.76 27.90
N ARG A 29 -46.90 -7.26 26.74
CA ARG A 29 -46.95 -8.70 26.43
C ARG A 29 -45.57 -9.37 26.51
N TYR A 30 -44.52 -8.67 26.07
CA TYR A 30 -43.15 -9.18 26.10
C TYR A 30 -42.36 -8.79 27.36
N LEU A 31 -42.80 -7.77 28.10
CA LEU A 31 -42.11 -7.30 29.31
C LEU A 31 -42.07 -8.38 30.40
N THR A 32 -43.13 -9.18 30.60
CA THR A 32 -43.16 -10.16 31.70
C THR A 32 -42.12 -11.28 31.54
N PRO A 33 -41.99 -11.94 30.36
CA PRO A 33 -40.94 -12.94 30.14
C PRO A 33 -39.52 -12.35 30.05
N LEU A 34 -39.38 -11.13 29.51
CA LEU A 34 -38.06 -10.49 29.28
C LEU A 34 -37.58 -9.61 30.43
N ARG A 35 -38.29 -9.57 31.57
CA ARG A 35 -37.92 -8.79 32.77
C ARG A 35 -36.52 -9.11 33.29
N ARG A 36 -36.08 -10.37 33.15
CA ARG A 36 -34.77 -10.85 33.62
C ARG A 36 -33.58 -10.35 32.81
N PHE A 37 -33.81 -9.85 31.58
CA PHE A 37 -32.75 -9.30 30.74
C PHE A 37 -32.57 -7.81 31.02
N PRO A 38 -31.37 -7.33 31.38
CA PRO A 38 -31.09 -5.91 31.51
C PRO A 38 -31.11 -5.24 30.12
N GLY A 39 -31.30 -3.93 30.06
CA GLY A 39 -31.27 -3.20 28.80
C GLY A 39 -31.90 -1.81 28.88
N PRO A 40 -31.66 -0.97 27.86
CA PRO A 40 -32.17 0.39 27.82
C PRO A 40 -33.71 0.43 27.74
N PRO A 41 -34.35 1.44 28.35
CA PRO A 41 -35.80 1.60 28.27
C PRO A 41 -36.25 1.89 26.82
N PRO A 42 -37.34 1.28 26.33
CA PRO A 42 -37.88 1.60 25.02
C PRO A 42 -38.70 2.89 25.00
N LEU A 43 -38.60 3.67 23.93
CA LEU A 43 -39.59 4.69 23.60
C LEU A 43 -40.89 4.05 23.10
N PRO A 44 -42.07 4.66 23.34
CA PRO A 44 -43.33 4.18 22.77
C PRO A 44 -43.23 4.09 21.24
N PHE A 45 -43.69 2.96 20.67
CA PHE A 45 -43.69 2.63 19.23
C PHE A 45 -42.31 2.48 18.57
N LEU A 46 -41.32 3.29 18.95
CA LEU A 46 -40.00 3.37 18.31
C LEU A 46 -38.93 2.50 19.00
N GLY A 47 -39.16 2.05 20.22
CA GLY A 47 -38.16 1.27 20.96
C GLY A 47 -36.87 2.05 21.14
N ASN A 48 -35.75 1.48 20.71
CA ASN A 48 -34.43 2.10 20.75
C ASN A 48 -33.95 2.64 19.38
N LEU A 49 -34.82 2.70 18.36
CA LEU A 49 -34.44 3.05 16.98
C LEU A 49 -33.73 4.41 16.87
N LEU A 50 -34.17 5.43 17.61
CA LEU A 50 -33.54 6.76 17.59
C LEU A 50 -32.10 6.71 18.15
N ALA A 51 -31.87 5.93 19.21
CA ALA A 51 -30.54 5.78 19.79
C ALA A 51 -29.60 5.03 18.83
N ILE A 52 -30.10 3.96 18.19
CA ILE A 52 -29.36 3.20 17.17
C ILE A 52 -29.00 4.08 15.98
N ALA A 53 -29.96 4.85 15.44
CA ALA A 53 -29.74 5.73 14.30
C ALA A 53 -28.71 6.84 14.59
N SER A 54 -28.61 7.30 15.84
CA SER A 54 -27.67 8.34 16.23
C SER A 54 -26.20 7.89 16.37
N ARG A 55 -25.94 6.59 16.60
CA ARG A 55 -24.63 6.05 17.01
C ARG A 55 -24.05 4.97 16.09
N ASP A 56 -24.82 4.46 15.12
CA ASP A 56 -24.59 3.18 14.45
C ASP A 56 -24.90 1.97 15.34
N LEU A 57 -25.33 0.86 14.73
CA LEU A 57 -25.71 -0.36 15.47
C LEU A 57 -24.53 -0.99 16.21
N THR A 58 -23.32 -1.00 15.65
CA THR A 58 -22.18 -1.67 16.31
C THR A 58 -21.73 -0.92 17.56
N ALA A 59 -21.60 0.40 17.46
CA ALA A 59 -21.27 1.25 18.59
C ALA A 59 -22.35 1.18 19.67
N TYR A 60 -23.64 1.23 19.29
CA TYR A 60 -24.74 1.11 20.24
C TYR A 60 -24.75 -0.25 20.97
N LEU A 61 -24.47 -1.36 20.26
CA LEU A 61 -24.35 -2.68 20.88
C LEU A 61 -23.14 -2.78 21.83
N ALA A 62 -22.02 -2.14 21.51
CA ALA A 62 -20.86 -2.05 22.40
C ALA A 62 -21.17 -1.23 23.66
N GLU A 63 -21.78 -0.05 23.53
CA GLU A 63 -22.24 0.76 24.67
C GLU A 63 -23.21 -0.03 25.57
N CYS A 64 -24.14 -0.77 24.97
CA CYS A 64 -25.07 -1.60 25.73
C CYS A 64 -24.38 -2.78 26.43
N ARG A 65 -23.38 -3.42 25.79
CA ARG A 65 -22.56 -4.46 26.44
C ARG A 65 -21.87 -3.88 27.68
N ASP A 66 -21.27 -2.71 27.56
CA ASP A 66 -20.51 -2.09 28.64
C ASP A 66 -21.42 -1.65 29.79
N ALA A 67 -22.64 -1.19 29.49
CA ALA A 67 -23.62 -0.77 30.49
C ALA A 67 -24.40 -1.93 31.15
N TYR A 68 -24.70 -3.01 30.41
CA TYR A 68 -25.65 -4.04 30.83
C TYR A 68 -25.05 -5.46 30.89
N GLY A 69 -23.79 -5.64 30.53
CA GLY A 69 -23.07 -6.92 30.53
C GLY A 69 -23.23 -7.72 29.23
N GLY A 70 -22.74 -8.96 29.24
CA GLY A 70 -22.65 -9.82 28.04
C GLY A 70 -23.98 -10.33 27.48
N VAL A 71 -25.11 -10.17 28.18
CA VAL A 71 -26.45 -10.53 27.69
C VAL A 71 -27.45 -9.45 28.10
N PHE A 72 -28.07 -8.79 27.12
CA PHE A 72 -28.99 -7.68 27.33
C PHE A 72 -30.15 -7.71 26.32
N LYS A 73 -31.14 -6.85 26.50
CA LYS A 73 -32.25 -6.68 25.55
C LYS A 73 -32.27 -5.28 24.96
N ILE A 74 -32.65 -5.17 23.69
CA ILE A 74 -32.96 -3.90 23.01
C ILE A 74 -34.29 -4.05 22.27
N TRP A 75 -34.85 -2.92 21.82
CA TRP A 75 -36.15 -2.87 21.18
C TRP A 75 -36.03 -2.26 19.79
N PHE A 76 -36.45 -3.01 18.77
CA PHE A 76 -36.64 -2.51 17.41
C PHE A 76 -38.13 -2.26 17.19
N GLY A 77 -38.56 -1.00 17.30
CA GLY A 77 -39.98 -0.67 17.37
C GLY A 77 -40.62 -1.30 18.62
N ASN A 78 -41.65 -2.12 18.43
CA ASN A 78 -42.28 -2.89 19.50
C ASN A 78 -41.75 -4.34 19.64
N GLN A 79 -40.77 -4.74 18.83
CA GLN A 79 -40.23 -6.09 18.83
C GLN A 79 -38.95 -6.16 19.69
N PRO A 80 -38.90 -7.02 20.72
CA PRO A 80 -37.71 -7.19 21.54
C PRO A 80 -36.66 -8.05 20.85
N TRP A 81 -35.40 -7.68 21.02
CA TRP A 81 -34.22 -8.43 20.61
C TRP A 81 -33.38 -8.72 21.85
N VAL A 82 -32.96 -9.98 22.02
CA VAL A 82 -31.99 -10.38 23.04
C VAL A 82 -30.60 -10.37 22.40
N CYS A 83 -29.73 -9.50 22.88
CA CYS A 83 -28.36 -9.36 22.41
C CYS A 83 -27.42 -10.20 23.28
N VAL A 84 -26.52 -10.92 22.63
CA VAL A 84 -25.50 -11.76 23.25
C VAL A 84 -24.14 -11.27 22.74
N ALA A 85 -23.32 -10.77 23.66
CA ALA A 85 -21.95 -10.31 23.45
C ALA A 85 -20.94 -11.18 24.24
N ASP A 86 -21.37 -12.37 24.68
CA ASP A 86 -20.53 -13.37 25.35
C ASP A 86 -20.05 -14.42 24.34
N PRO A 87 -18.73 -14.65 24.18
CA PRO A 87 -18.18 -15.52 23.14
C PRO A 87 -18.65 -16.98 23.24
N GLU A 88 -18.76 -17.53 24.46
CA GLU A 88 -19.18 -18.92 24.66
C GLU A 88 -20.66 -19.10 24.34
N LEU A 89 -21.51 -18.15 24.73
CA LEU A 89 -22.92 -18.13 24.39
C LEU A 89 -23.14 -17.93 22.89
N ILE A 90 -22.41 -17.01 22.25
CA ILE A 90 -22.46 -16.83 20.80
C ILE A 90 -22.17 -18.15 20.09
N ARG A 91 -21.11 -18.86 20.49
CA ARG A 91 -20.77 -20.19 19.95
C ARG A 91 -21.90 -21.19 20.16
N ARG A 92 -22.41 -21.33 21.39
CA ARG A 92 -23.48 -22.28 21.68
C ARG A 92 -24.75 -21.99 20.87
N VAL A 93 -25.17 -20.74 20.81
CA VAL A 93 -26.39 -20.31 20.11
C VAL A 93 -26.23 -20.46 18.60
N ALA A 94 -25.09 -20.07 18.02
CA ALA A 94 -24.86 -20.15 16.57
C ALA A 94 -24.90 -21.60 16.03
N TYR A 95 -24.47 -22.58 16.83
CA TYR A 95 -24.49 -24.00 16.44
C TYR A 95 -25.81 -24.70 16.77
N ARG A 96 -26.55 -24.27 17.80
CA ARG A 96 -27.84 -24.88 18.19
C ARG A 96 -29.03 -24.30 17.43
N VAL A 97 -29.04 -22.99 17.21
CA VAL A 97 -30.18 -22.27 16.61
C VAL A 97 -29.96 -22.14 15.10
N LEU A 98 -30.47 -23.13 14.36
CA LEU A 98 -30.38 -23.21 12.89
C LEU A 98 -31.55 -22.51 12.16
N SER A 99 -32.53 -22.05 12.94
CA SER A 99 -33.75 -21.42 12.48
C SER A 99 -33.52 -20.01 11.94
N ARG A 100 -34.52 -19.54 11.18
CA ARG A 100 -34.51 -18.38 10.29
C ARG A 100 -33.62 -17.23 10.81
N PRO A 101 -32.59 -16.80 10.06
CA PRO A 101 -31.92 -15.53 10.35
C PRO A 101 -32.92 -14.37 10.20
N PHE A 102 -32.75 -13.28 10.96
CA PHE A 102 -33.50 -12.07 10.64
C PHE A 102 -33.12 -11.64 9.23
N SER A 103 -34.14 -11.40 8.42
CA SER A 103 -34.00 -10.80 7.12
C SER A 103 -34.53 -9.38 7.24
N PRO A 104 -33.66 -8.36 7.17
CA PRO A 104 -34.11 -6.97 6.99
C PRO A 104 -35.03 -6.87 5.77
N ALA A 105 -34.76 -7.68 4.74
CA ALA A 105 -35.62 -7.89 3.59
C ALA A 105 -37.04 -8.37 3.98
N ASP A 106 -37.20 -9.34 4.87
CA ASP A 106 -38.53 -9.78 5.35
C ASP A 106 -39.23 -8.72 6.21
N ALA A 107 -38.49 -7.83 6.86
CA ALA A 107 -39.05 -6.72 7.64
C ALA A 107 -39.47 -5.55 6.76
N ILE A 108 -38.70 -5.23 5.71
CA ILE A 108 -38.85 -4.01 4.92
C ILE A 108 -39.57 -4.28 3.58
N HIS A 109 -39.49 -5.49 3.03
CA HIS A 109 -40.09 -5.82 1.74
C HIS A 109 -41.57 -6.16 1.79
N LEU A 110 -42.25 -5.68 0.76
CA LEU A 110 -43.66 -5.89 0.47
C LEU A 110 -43.81 -6.33 -1.00
N LEU A 111 -42.95 -7.27 -1.42
CA LEU A 111 -42.98 -7.81 -2.78
C LEU A 111 -44.23 -8.67 -3.00
N THR A 112 -44.71 -8.71 -4.24
CA THR A 112 -45.82 -9.54 -4.71
C THR A 112 -45.39 -10.35 -5.94
N GLY A 113 -46.23 -11.28 -6.41
CA GLY A 113 -46.00 -12.04 -7.64
C GLY A 113 -44.73 -12.91 -7.66
N GLU A 114 -44.15 -13.08 -8.83
CA GLU A 114 -42.95 -13.90 -9.05
C GLU A 114 -41.73 -13.38 -8.26
N GLN A 115 -41.62 -12.06 -8.04
CA GLN A 115 -40.54 -11.49 -7.24
C GLN A 115 -40.62 -11.94 -5.78
N TYR A 116 -41.83 -12.12 -5.23
CA TYR A 116 -42.03 -12.71 -3.93
C TYR A 116 -41.67 -14.21 -3.92
N GLU A 117 -41.98 -14.94 -4.98
CA GLU A 117 -41.60 -16.36 -5.10
C GLU A 117 -40.07 -16.54 -5.17
N VAL A 118 -39.36 -15.71 -5.92
CA VAL A 118 -37.89 -15.69 -5.96
C VAL A 118 -37.29 -15.38 -4.57
N ASP A 119 -37.89 -14.49 -3.80
CA ASP A 119 -37.37 -14.15 -2.46
C ASP A 119 -37.70 -15.24 -1.42
N ALA A 120 -38.97 -15.67 -1.37
CA ALA A 120 -39.50 -16.58 -0.35
C ALA A 120 -39.18 -18.06 -0.61
N ASN A 121 -39.05 -18.48 -1.88
CA ASN A 121 -38.91 -19.89 -2.24
C ASN A 121 -37.51 -20.36 -2.58
N THR A 122 -36.55 -19.46 -2.79
CA THR A 122 -35.33 -19.90 -3.48
C THR A 122 -34.02 -19.30 -2.97
N LEU A 123 -33.95 -18.22 -2.20
CA LEU A 123 -32.65 -17.70 -1.69
C LEU A 123 -32.06 -18.57 -0.56
N VAL A 124 -30.79 -19.01 -0.67
CA VAL A 124 -30.05 -19.80 0.34
C VAL A 124 -30.10 -19.16 1.74
N PHE A 125 -30.15 -17.84 1.83
CA PHE A 125 -30.20 -17.14 3.11
C PHE A 125 -31.55 -17.25 3.82
N MET A 126 -32.66 -17.38 3.09
CA MET A 126 -34.03 -17.24 3.62
C MET A 126 -34.67 -18.58 4.02
N LYS A 127 -34.23 -19.70 3.41
CA LYS A 127 -34.81 -21.03 3.67
C LYS A 127 -34.29 -21.68 4.95
N ASN A 128 -35.06 -22.65 5.45
CA ASN A 128 -34.70 -23.55 6.54
C ASN A 128 -34.83 -25.02 6.11
N GLY A 129 -34.31 -25.94 6.92
CA GLY A 129 -34.54 -27.38 6.73
C GLY A 129 -33.89 -27.95 5.46
N PRO A 130 -34.53 -28.92 4.78
CA PRO A 130 -33.97 -29.60 3.61
C PRO A 130 -33.65 -28.67 2.43
N ALA A 131 -34.53 -27.72 2.11
CA ALA A 131 -34.36 -26.80 0.98
C ALA A 131 -33.11 -25.92 1.12
N TRP A 132 -32.84 -25.43 2.34
CA TRP A 132 -31.60 -24.71 2.63
C TRP A 132 -30.36 -25.60 2.46
N ARG A 133 -30.38 -26.83 2.98
CA ARG A 133 -29.27 -27.78 2.86
C ARG A 133 -28.97 -28.13 1.40
N LEU A 134 -30.00 -28.23 0.56
CA LEU A 134 -29.83 -28.45 -0.87
C LEU A 134 -29.12 -27.28 -1.54
N ALA A 135 -29.67 -26.07 -1.38
CA ALA A 135 -29.13 -24.89 -2.03
C ALA A 135 -27.72 -24.53 -1.51
N ARG A 136 -27.45 -24.73 -0.22
CA ARG A 136 -26.11 -24.56 0.37
C ARG A 136 -25.10 -25.54 -0.23
N ARG A 137 -25.43 -26.83 -0.33
CA ARG A 137 -24.53 -27.83 -0.94
C ARG A 137 -24.21 -27.51 -2.39
N ALA A 138 -25.21 -27.10 -3.16
CA ALA A 138 -25.04 -26.67 -4.54
C ALA A 138 -24.09 -25.46 -4.65
N PHE A 139 -24.25 -24.48 -3.76
CA PHE A 139 -23.32 -23.35 -3.69
C PHE A 139 -21.90 -23.80 -3.32
N GLU A 140 -21.76 -24.65 -2.31
CA GLU A 140 -20.47 -25.13 -1.82
C GLU A 140 -19.68 -25.87 -2.92
N SER A 141 -20.35 -26.73 -3.70
CA SER A 141 -19.73 -27.42 -4.83
C SER A 141 -19.31 -26.49 -5.96
N SER A 142 -20.07 -25.43 -6.24
CA SER A 142 -19.86 -24.57 -7.41
C SER A 142 -18.91 -23.39 -7.17
N ILE A 143 -18.72 -22.96 -5.92
CA ILE A 143 -17.91 -21.77 -5.59
C ILE A 143 -16.67 -22.11 -4.75
N ILE A 144 -16.82 -22.86 -3.65
CA ILE A 144 -15.75 -23.00 -2.64
C ILE A 144 -15.06 -24.36 -2.62
N HIS A 145 -15.54 -25.34 -3.40
CA HIS A 145 -14.81 -26.57 -3.65
C HIS A 145 -13.45 -26.23 -4.27
N PRO A 146 -12.32 -26.86 -3.85
CA PRO A 146 -10.97 -26.42 -4.27
C PRO A 146 -10.80 -26.26 -5.79
N GLN A 147 -11.33 -27.19 -6.59
CA GLN A 147 -11.28 -27.11 -8.05
C GLN A 147 -12.08 -25.94 -8.61
N SER A 148 -13.31 -25.73 -8.12
CA SER A 148 -14.18 -24.63 -8.54
C SER A 148 -13.59 -23.28 -8.13
N LEU A 149 -13.06 -23.20 -6.91
CA LEU A 149 -12.41 -22.00 -6.37
C LEU A 149 -11.22 -21.60 -7.26
N ALA A 150 -10.33 -22.54 -7.60
CA ALA A 150 -9.23 -22.29 -8.52
C ALA A 150 -9.72 -21.85 -9.91
N GLY A 151 -10.80 -22.44 -10.41
CA GLY A 151 -11.41 -22.08 -11.71
C GLY A 151 -11.95 -20.65 -11.80
N HIS A 152 -12.22 -19.98 -10.67
CA HIS A 152 -12.69 -18.59 -10.64
C HIS A 152 -11.56 -17.55 -10.63
N LEU A 153 -10.35 -17.94 -10.23
CA LEU A 153 -9.23 -17.01 -10.05
C LEU A 153 -8.81 -16.27 -11.35
N PRO A 154 -8.80 -16.91 -12.54
CA PRO A 154 -8.57 -16.20 -13.80
C PRO A 154 -9.56 -15.07 -14.09
N ALA A 155 -10.83 -15.21 -13.68
CA ALA A 155 -11.82 -14.16 -13.82
C ALA A 155 -11.47 -12.96 -12.94
N VAL A 156 -11.01 -13.20 -11.70
CA VAL A 156 -10.56 -12.14 -10.79
C VAL A 156 -9.42 -11.34 -11.41
N TRP A 157 -8.38 -12.02 -11.92
CA TRP A 157 -7.24 -11.34 -12.52
C TRP A 157 -7.60 -10.54 -13.78
N ARG A 158 -8.47 -11.07 -14.63
CA ARG A 158 -8.96 -10.32 -15.80
C ARG A 158 -9.69 -9.05 -15.39
N CYS A 159 -10.57 -9.12 -14.38
CA CYS A 159 -11.25 -7.93 -13.87
C CYS A 159 -10.27 -6.91 -13.29
N VAL A 160 -9.28 -7.36 -12.51
CA VAL A 160 -8.27 -6.45 -11.95
C VAL A 160 -7.42 -5.81 -13.06
N ARG A 161 -7.01 -6.59 -14.07
CA ARG A 161 -6.26 -6.05 -15.22
C ARG A 161 -7.05 -4.98 -15.99
N ARG A 162 -8.36 -5.18 -16.16
CA ARG A 162 -9.26 -4.19 -16.78
C ARG A 162 -9.48 -2.95 -15.91
N TYR A 163 -9.29 -3.08 -14.60
CA TYR A 163 -9.40 -1.99 -13.65
C TYR A 163 -8.11 -1.16 -13.55
N THR A 164 -6.94 -1.75 -13.80
CA THR A 164 -5.63 -1.10 -13.66
C THR A 164 -5.49 0.24 -14.39
N PRO A 165 -5.90 0.41 -15.68
CA PRO A 165 -5.78 1.69 -16.37
C PRO A 165 -6.48 2.86 -15.67
N ARG A 166 -7.56 2.57 -14.93
CA ARG A 166 -8.27 3.56 -14.13
C ARG A 166 -7.43 4.05 -12.96
N LEU A 167 -6.76 3.15 -12.23
CA LEU A 167 -5.83 3.51 -11.17
C LEU A 167 -4.60 4.26 -11.70
N GLU A 168 -4.09 3.90 -12.89
CA GLU A 168 -3.00 4.62 -13.56
C GLU A 168 -3.36 6.08 -13.83
N ARG A 169 -4.59 6.35 -14.27
CA ARG A 169 -5.10 7.72 -14.45
C ARG A 169 -5.08 8.50 -13.14
N TYR A 170 -5.64 7.96 -12.05
CA TYR A 170 -5.65 8.65 -10.74
C TYR A 170 -4.24 8.85 -10.19
N ALA A 171 -3.34 7.90 -10.41
CA ALA A 171 -1.93 8.03 -10.01
C ALA A 171 -1.22 9.13 -10.81
N ALA A 172 -1.55 9.29 -12.10
CA ALA A 172 -1.01 10.35 -12.94
C ALA A 172 -1.55 11.73 -12.56
N THR A 173 -2.87 11.88 -12.43
CA THR A 173 -3.48 13.20 -12.16
C THR A 173 -3.28 13.65 -10.71
N GLY A 174 -3.08 12.71 -9.79
CA GLY A 174 -3.08 13.00 -8.35
C GLY A 174 -4.46 13.39 -7.82
N GLU A 175 -5.52 13.22 -8.63
CA GLU A 175 -6.89 13.48 -8.23
C GLU A 175 -7.32 12.51 -7.11
N PRO A 176 -8.15 12.97 -6.17
CA PRO A 176 -8.63 12.10 -5.12
C PRO A 176 -9.61 11.04 -5.65
N LEU A 177 -9.34 9.78 -5.31
CA LEU A 177 -10.21 8.65 -5.60
C LEU A 177 -11.13 8.35 -4.40
N GLU A 178 -12.45 8.22 -4.64
CA GLU A 178 -13.36 7.60 -3.67
C GLU A 178 -13.28 6.08 -3.82
N LEU A 179 -12.41 5.47 -3.02
CA LEU A 179 -12.00 4.07 -3.18
C LEU A 179 -13.15 3.09 -2.94
N SER A 180 -14.12 3.40 -2.08
CA SER A 180 -15.18 2.43 -1.71
C SER A 180 -16.15 2.20 -2.87
N GLY A 181 -16.59 3.26 -3.53
CA GLY A 181 -17.45 3.21 -4.70
C GLY A 181 -16.76 2.55 -5.89
N ASP A 182 -15.49 2.87 -6.09
CA ASP A 182 -14.66 2.35 -7.18
C ASP A 182 -14.38 0.85 -7.04
N LEU A 183 -14.04 0.39 -5.82
CA LEU A 183 -13.90 -1.04 -5.52
C LEU A 183 -15.23 -1.80 -5.58
N ALA A 184 -16.36 -1.13 -5.33
CA ALA A 184 -17.67 -1.73 -5.54
C ALA A 184 -17.94 -2.02 -7.03
N ASP A 185 -17.45 -1.21 -7.96
CA ASP A 185 -17.55 -1.48 -9.40
C ASP A 185 -16.65 -2.65 -9.84
N LEU A 186 -15.41 -2.70 -9.33
CA LEU A 186 -14.49 -3.82 -9.58
C LEU A 186 -15.05 -5.14 -9.04
N THR A 187 -15.47 -5.17 -7.78
CA THR A 187 -15.97 -6.40 -7.16
C THR A 187 -17.25 -6.89 -7.82
N LEU A 188 -18.12 -5.98 -8.28
CA LEU A 188 -19.30 -6.34 -9.06
C LEU A 188 -18.94 -6.93 -10.43
N ALA A 189 -17.87 -6.45 -11.07
CA ALA A 189 -17.31 -7.09 -12.27
C ALA A 189 -16.88 -8.53 -11.98
N VAL A 190 -16.13 -8.72 -10.88
CA VAL A 190 -15.62 -10.04 -10.45
C VAL A 190 -16.75 -11.02 -10.16
N VAL A 191 -17.73 -10.64 -9.33
CA VAL A 191 -18.84 -11.54 -9.03
C VAL A 191 -19.76 -11.75 -10.22
N GLY A 192 -19.88 -10.77 -11.11
CA GLY A 192 -20.61 -10.90 -12.36
C GLY A 192 -20.00 -11.95 -13.30
N GLU A 193 -18.70 -11.83 -13.53
CA GLU A 193 -17.96 -12.78 -14.37
C GLU A 193 -17.93 -14.17 -13.75
N ALA A 194 -17.72 -14.30 -12.43
CA ALA A 194 -17.78 -15.58 -11.73
C ALA A 194 -19.20 -16.20 -11.74
N ALA A 195 -20.25 -15.37 -11.69
CA ALA A 195 -21.63 -15.83 -11.69
C ALA A 195 -22.05 -16.39 -13.05
N TYR A 196 -21.78 -15.65 -14.13
CA TYR A 196 -22.39 -15.87 -15.45
C TYR A 196 -21.38 -16.17 -16.56
N GLY A 197 -20.08 -15.93 -16.35
CA GLY A 197 -19.05 -16.11 -17.37
C GLY A 197 -19.03 -15.03 -18.46
N VAL A 198 -19.61 -13.85 -18.20
CA VAL A 198 -19.68 -12.73 -19.15
C VAL A 198 -19.06 -11.47 -18.58
N ASP A 199 -18.51 -10.64 -19.47
CA ASP A 199 -18.02 -9.31 -19.12
C ASP A 199 -19.17 -8.28 -19.10
N PHE A 200 -19.36 -7.65 -17.93
CA PHE A 200 -20.35 -6.58 -17.72
C PHE A 200 -19.85 -5.16 -18.06
N ARG A 201 -18.57 -4.99 -18.40
CA ARG A 201 -17.91 -3.73 -18.76
C ARG A 201 -18.13 -2.60 -17.72
N THR A 202 -17.93 -2.92 -16.44
CA THR A 202 -18.15 -1.96 -15.34
C THR A 202 -16.92 -1.14 -14.98
N THR A 203 -15.75 -1.46 -15.54
CA THR A 203 -14.46 -0.87 -15.16
C THR A 203 -13.72 -0.17 -16.31
N GLY A 204 -14.36 0.02 -17.49
CA GLY A 204 -13.74 0.63 -18.68
C GLY A 204 -13.50 2.14 -18.58
N THR A 205 -12.67 2.68 -19.48
CA THR A 205 -12.32 4.12 -19.56
C THR A 205 -13.35 4.94 -20.35
N GLU A 206 -13.56 6.19 -19.95
CA GLU A 206 -14.55 7.15 -20.49
C GLU A 206 -14.52 7.34 -22.02
N GLU A 207 -13.42 7.03 -22.72
CA GLU A 207 -13.34 7.08 -24.19
C GLU A 207 -14.31 6.09 -24.89
N GLU A 208 -14.80 5.05 -24.21
CA GLU A 208 -15.90 4.19 -24.71
C GLU A 208 -17.31 4.75 -24.39
N GLU A 209 -17.44 5.73 -23.49
CA GLU A 209 -18.70 6.35 -23.08
C GLU A 209 -18.97 7.72 -23.74
N GLU A 210 -17.97 8.36 -24.36
CA GLU A 210 -18.11 9.70 -24.97
C GLU A 210 -19.05 9.78 -26.19
N GLY A 211 -19.55 8.66 -26.70
CA GLY A 211 -20.74 8.66 -27.57
C GLY A 211 -22.05 9.10 -26.88
N GLY A 212 -22.05 9.23 -25.55
CA GLY A 212 -23.24 9.51 -24.72
C GLY A 212 -23.13 10.71 -23.78
N GLY A 213 -22.01 11.46 -23.80
CA GLY A 213 -21.73 12.56 -22.84
C GLY A 213 -22.71 13.73 -22.87
N ALA A 214 -23.48 13.90 -23.94
CA ALA A 214 -24.57 14.89 -23.99
C ALA A 214 -25.85 14.45 -23.25
N ALA A 215 -25.99 13.16 -22.88
CA ALA A 215 -27.23 12.61 -22.33
C ALA A 215 -27.32 12.66 -20.80
N ALA A 216 -26.19 12.75 -20.07
CA ALA A 216 -26.21 12.79 -18.60
C ALA A 216 -26.71 14.14 -18.04
N ALA A 217 -26.44 15.25 -18.75
CA ALA A 217 -27.03 16.55 -18.44
C ALA A 217 -28.49 16.67 -18.92
N ALA A 218 -28.87 15.92 -19.96
CA ALA A 218 -30.25 15.87 -20.46
C ALA A 218 -31.17 14.94 -19.62
N ALA A 219 -30.64 13.93 -18.93
CA ALA A 219 -31.44 13.01 -18.10
C ALA A 219 -32.00 13.63 -16.81
N ALA A 220 -31.54 14.83 -16.42
CA ALA A 220 -32.18 15.65 -15.39
C ALA A 220 -33.43 16.39 -15.91
N ALA A 221 -33.68 16.38 -17.22
CA ALA A 221 -34.78 17.08 -17.86
C ALA A 221 -35.43 16.23 -18.96
N GLY A 222 -36.38 15.38 -18.57
CA GLY A 222 -37.45 14.94 -19.47
C GLY A 222 -37.24 13.61 -20.21
N SER A 223 -38.37 12.92 -20.37
CA SER A 223 -38.60 11.65 -21.06
C SER A 223 -37.84 11.43 -22.38
N GLY A 224 -37.22 10.26 -22.53
CA GLY A 224 -36.76 9.74 -23.82
C GLY A 224 -36.04 8.41 -23.69
N SER A 225 -36.47 7.40 -24.45
CA SER A 225 -35.88 6.07 -24.54
C SER A 225 -34.46 6.12 -25.12
N GLY A 226 -33.44 6.13 -24.27
CA GLY A 226 -32.03 5.90 -24.64
C GLY A 226 -31.59 4.51 -24.21
N SER A 227 -31.19 3.64 -25.15
CA SER A 227 -30.74 2.28 -24.86
C SER A 227 -29.37 2.28 -24.18
N SER A 228 -29.34 2.32 -22.85
CA SER A 228 -28.12 2.03 -22.09
C SER A 228 -27.71 0.56 -22.29
N ALA A 229 -26.41 0.28 -22.44
CA ALA A 229 -25.90 -1.08 -22.50
C ALA A 229 -26.42 -1.94 -21.32
N PRO A 230 -26.90 -3.17 -21.56
CA PRO A 230 -27.38 -4.11 -20.55
C PRO A 230 -26.53 -4.30 -19.28
N GLY A 231 -25.19 -4.25 -19.37
CA GLY A 231 -24.28 -4.40 -18.22
C GLY A 231 -24.43 -3.28 -17.18
N PRO A 232 -24.15 -2.01 -17.51
CA PRO A 232 -24.39 -0.87 -16.62
C PRO A 232 -25.83 -0.77 -16.09
N ALA A 233 -26.82 -1.18 -16.88
CA ALA A 233 -28.21 -1.25 -16.43
C ALA A 233 -28.42 -2.33 -15.33
N LEU A 234 -27.80 -3.50 -15.46
CA LEU A 234 -27.80 -4.54 -14.44
C LEU A 234 -27.11 -4.07 -13.15
N VAL A 235 -25.96 -3.40 -13.28
CA VAL A 235 -25.22 -2.83 -12.13
C VAL A 235 -26.09 -1.88 -11.32
N ARG A 236 -26.73 -0.92 -12.00
CA ARG A 236 -27.65 0.01 -11.36
C ARG A 236 -28.79 -0.72 -10.67
N ALA A 237 -29.34 -1.75 -11.29
CA ALA A 237 -30.40 -2.58 -10.69
C ALA A 237 -29.91 -3.32 -9.44
N VAL A 238 -28.72 -3.91 -9.44
CA VAL A 238 -28.14 -4.60 -8.26
C VAL A 238 -27.91 -3.63 -7.10
N ARG A 239 -27.32 -2.45 -7.37
CA ARG A 239 -27.14 -1.40 -6.33
C ARG A 239 -28.48 -0.89 -5.79
N GLN A 240 -29.48 -0.68 -6.65
CA GLN A 240 -30.85 -0.29 -6.25
C GLN A 240 -31.55 -1.38 -5.42
N CYS A 241 -31.24 -2.66 -5.66
CA CYS A 241 -31.70 -3.75 -4.81
C CYS A 241 -31.06 -3.72 -3.42
N PHE A 242 -29.90 -3.10 -3.23
CA PHE A 242 -29.31 -2.90 -1.89
C PHE A 242 -29.85 -1.69 -1.17
N ASP A 243 -30.08 -0.59 -1.90
CA ASP A 243 -30.58 0.66 -1.33
C ASP A 243 -31.90 0.48 -0.57
N CYS A 244 -32.72 -0.52 -0.91
CA CYS A 244 -33.94 -0.84 -0.16
C CYS A 244 -33.73 -1.25 1.30
N LEU A 245 -32.51 -1.66 1.66
CA LEU A 245 -32.14 -2.08 3.01
C LEU A 245 -31.65 -0.91 3.85
N ASP A 246 -31.40 0.24 3.21
CA ASP A 246 -31.16 1.51 3.89
C ASP A 246 -32.50 2.14 4.25
N VAL A 247 -32.75 2.33 5.55
CA VAL A 247 -34.00 2.86 6.07
C VAL A 247 -34.35 4.23 5.47
N ASN A 248 -33.36 5.03 5.07
CA ASN A 248 -33.58 6.35 4.48
C ASN A 248 -33.98 6.29 3.00
N LYS A 249 -33.69 5.18 2.32
CA LYS A 249 -33.98 4.97 0.90
C LYS A 249 -35.11 3.95 0.66
N ALA A 250 -35.50 3.23 1.70
CA ALA A 250 -36.58 2.25 1.68
C ALA A 250 -37.96 2.90 1.44
N THR A 251 -38.93 2.06 1.08
CA THR A 251 -40.34 2.46 0.97
C THR A 251 -40.89 2.95 2.31
N VAL A 252 -41.79 3.93 2.27
CA VAL A 252 -42.53 4.45 3.45
C VAL A 252 -43.26 3.34 4.19
N TYR A 253 -43.64 2.28 3.49
CA TYR A 253 -44.31 1.12 4.07
C TYR A 253 -43.39 0.24 4.94
N GLY A 254 -42.07 0.33 4.77
CA GLY A 254 -41.09 -0.41 5.55
C GLY A 254 -41.11 0.00 7.03
N PRO A 255 -40.88 1.29 7.34
CA PRO A 255 -41.04 1.82 8.70
C PRO A 255 -42.44 1.56 9.29
N LEU A 256 -43.51 1.71 8.50
CA LEU A 256 -44.88 1.43 8.96
C LEU A 256 -45.08 -0.04 9.36
N LYS A 257 -44.52 -0.97 8.58
CA LYS A 257 -44.52 -2.39 8.91
C LYS A 257 -43.67 -2.72 10.13
N MET A 258 -42.55 -2.02 10.34
CA MET A 258 -41.74 -2.18 11.55
C MET A 258 -42.48 -1.73 12.81
N ILE A 259 -43.27 -0.65 12.72
CA ILE A 259 -44.06 -0.14 13.86
C ILE A 259 -45.31 -1.00 14.09
N TRP A 260 -46.00 -1.41 13.01
CA TRP A 260 -47.23 -2.23 13.06
C TRP A 260 -47.10 -3.52 12.25
N PRO A 261 -46.33 -4.51 12.74
CA PRO A 261 -46.14 -5.78 12.03
C PRO A 261 -47.43 -6.59 11.88
N GLY A 262 -48.39 -6.44 12.81
CA GLY A 262 -49.70 -7.10 12.75
C GLY A 262 -50.57 -6.67 11.56
N LEU A 263 -50.26 -5.54 10.92
CA LEU A 263 -50.98 -5.03 9.74
C LEU A 263 -50.25 -5.36 8.43
N THR A 264 -49.31 -6.30 8.43
CA THR A 264 -48.56 -6.71 7.21
C THR A 264 -49.45 -7.01 6.00
N PRO A 265 -50.61 -7.69 6.10
CA PRO A 265 -51.49 -7.90 4.94
C PRO A 265 -51.99 -6.58 4.33
N LEU A 266 -52.33 -5.60 5.17
CA LEU A 266 -52.74 -4.27 4.73
C LEU A 266 -51.57 -3.54 4.07
N TRP A 267 -50.39 -3.54 4.68
CA TRP A 267 -49.21 -2.88 4.10
C TRP A 267 -48.81 -3.48 2.76
N ARG A 268 -48.95 -4.81 2.59
CA ARG A 268 -48.72 -5.47 1.30
C ARG A 268 -49.74 -5.03 0.26
N TRP A 269 -51.02 -5.04 0.62
CA TRP A 269 -52.08 -4.57 -0.28
C TRP A 269 -51.86 -3.11 -0.69
N MET A 270 -51.49 -2.24 0.25
CA MET A 270 -51.18 -0.84 -0.02
C MET A 270 -49.93 -0.69 -0.90
N ALA A 271 -48.86 -1.43 -0.63
CA ALA A 271 -47.66 -1.40 -1.45
C ALA A 271 -47.89 -1.90 -2.89
N GLU A 272 -48.86 -2.79 -3.08
CA GLU A 272 -49.26 -3.31 -4.40
C GLU A 272 -50.17 -2.35 -5.17
N HIS A 273 -51.14 -1.73 -4.50
CA HIS A 273 -52.15 -0.88 -5.17
C HIS A 273 -51.80 0.61 -5.17
N MET A 274 -50.90 1.03 -4.26
CA MET A 274 -50.45 2.42 -4.09
C MET A 274 -48.92 2.47 -3.85
N PRO A 275 -48.08 1.93 -4.75
CA PRO A 275 -46.63 1.91 -4.53
C PRO A 275 -46.06 3.34 -4.47
N ASP A 276 -45.16 3.60 -3.52
CA ASP A 276 -44.38 4.83 -3.54
C ASP A 276 -43.21 4.73 -4.54
N ALA A 277 -42.50 5.84 -4.75
CA ALA A 277 -41.40 5.90 -5.72
C ALA A 277 -40.24 4.95 -5.35
N ALA A 278 -40.00 4.72 -4.05
CA ALA A 278 -38.99 3.76 -3.59
C ALA A 278 -39.41 2.32 -3.89
N GLN A 279 -40.63 1.92 -3.51
CA GLN A 279 -41.19 0.60 -3.78
C GLN A 279 -41.18 0.27 -5.28
N THR A 280 -41.61 1.23 -6.12
CA THR A 280 -41.61 1.06 -7.58
C THR A 280 -40.20 0.82 -8.11
N ARG A 281 -39.21 1.63 -7.70
CA ARG A 281 -37.81 1.46 -8.10
C ARG A 281 -37.25 0.11 -7.67
N HIS A 282 -37.55 -0.34 -6.46
CA HIS A 282 -37.07 -1.64 -5.95
C HIS A 282 -37.68 -2.82 -6.69
N MET A 283 -38.98 -2.79 -7.00
CA MET A 283 -39.64 -3.84 -7.78
C MET A 283 -39.07 -3.91 -9.20
N GLN A 284 -38.88 -2.76 -9.86
CA GLN A 284 -38.26 -2.68 -11.19
C GLN A 284 -36.82 -3.20 -11.19
N ALA A 285 -36.02 -2.82 -10.17
CA ALA A 285 -34.64 -3.27 -10.03
C ALA A 285 -34.55 -4.80 -9.88
N ARG A 286 -35.37 -5.39 -9.00
CA ARG A 286 -35.41 -6.85 -8.80
C ARG A 286 -35.86 -7.58 -10.07
N GLN A 287 -36.90 -7.06 -10.75
CA GLN A 287 -37.35 -7.61 -12.02
C GLN A 287 -36.23 -7.59 -13.06
N LYS A 288 -35.52 -6.46 -13.17
CA LYS A 288 -34.43 -6.30 -14.13
C LYS A 288 -33.32 -7.32 -13.91
N VAL A 289 -32.93 -7.58 -12.66
CA VAL A 289 -31.90 -8.60 -12.36
C VAL A 289 -32.39 -10.01 -12.72
N ALA A 290 -33.66 -10.31 -12.43
CA ALA A 290 -34.26 -11.60 -12.78
C ALA A 290 -34.31 -11.81 -14.31
N ASP A 291 -34.74 -10.79 -15.07
CA ASP A 291 -34.83 -10.85 -16.53
C ASP A 291 -33.48 -11.08 -17.19
N VAL A 292 -32.44 -10.34 -16.76
CA VAL A 292 -31.08 -10.52 -17.26
C VAL A 292 -30.53 -11.91 -16.91
N SER A 293 -30.82 -12.41 -15.70
CA SER A 293 -30.40 -13.77 -15.32
C SER A 293 -31.05 -14.84 -16.20
N ARG A 294 -32.36 -14.75 -16.47
CA ARG A 294 -33.06 -15.69 -17.37
C ARG A 294 -32.52 -15.63 -18.79
N GLN A 295 -32.21 -14.43 -19.26
CA GLN A 295 -31.63 -14.21 -20.58
C GLN A 295 -30.26 -14.89 -20.72
N LEU A 296 -29.36 -14.71 -19.75
CA LEU A 296 -28.04 -15.35 -19.73
C LEU A 296 -28.14 -16.88 -19.60
N MET A 297 -29.10 -17.38 -18.81
CA MET A 297 -29.38 -18.82 -18.73
C MET A 297 -29.84 -19.41 -20.07
N ALA A 298 -30.76 -18.73 -20.76
CA ALA A 298 -31.26 -19.17 -22.07
C ALA A 298 -30.15 -19.19 -23.12
N GLN A 299 -29.29 -18.16 -23.11
CA GLN A 299 -28.10 -18.09 -23.98
C GLN A 299 -27.14 -19.24 -23.71
N TRP A 300 -26.84 -19.54 -22.45
CA TRP A 300 -26.01 -20.69 -22.06
C TRP A 300 -26.56 -22.01 -22.58
N GLN A 301 -27.87 -22.24 -22.40
CA GLN A 301 -28.52 -23.46 -22.87
C GLN A 301 -28.49 -23.58 -24.40
N ALA A 302 -28.74 -22.47 -25.11
CA ALA A 302 -28.70 -22.42 -26.57
C ALA A 302 -27.29 -22.69 -27.13
N ALA A 303 -26.26 -22.03 -26.58
CA ALA A 303 -24.88 -22.24 -27.00
C ALA A 303 -24.42 -23.68 -26.75
N LYS A 304 -24.79 -24.26 -25.61
CA LYS A 304 -24.47 -25.66 -25.29
C LYS A 304 -25.18 -26.65 -26.21
N ALA A 305 -26.45 -26.39 -26.56
CA ALA A 305 -27.18 -27.20 -27.52
C ALA A 305 -26.56 -27.11 -28.92
N ALA A 306 -26.14 -25.91 -29.34
CA ALA A 306 -25.43 -25.71 -30.61
C ALA A 306 -24.08 -26.43 -30.62
N ALA A 307 -23.30 -26.38 -29.53
CA ALA A 307 -22.03 -27.10 -29.41
C ALA A 307 -22.22 -28.63 -29.43
N ALA A 308 -23.25 -29.15 -28.74
CA ALA A 308 -23.59 -30.57 -28.76
C ALA A 308 -24.07 -31.03 -30.15
N ALA A 309 -24.86 -30.20 -30.85
CA ALA A 309 -25.30 -30.46 -32.21
C ALA A 309 -24.13 -30.42 -33.20
N ALA A 310 -23.18 -29.51 -33.04
CA ALA A 310 -21.95 -29.44 -33.82
C ALA A 310 -21.08 -30.69 -33.61
N ALA A 311 -20.86 -31.10 -32.35
CA ALA A 311 -20.12 -32.33 -32.03
C ALA A 311 -20.79 -33.60 -32.56
N ALA A 312 -22.13 -33.67 -32.53
CA ALA A 312 -22.89 -34.78 -33.11
C ALA A 312 -22.84 -34.78 -34.65
N ALA A 313 -22.89 -33.61 -35.28
CA ALA A 313 -22.78 -33.47 -36.73
C ALA A 313 -21.38 -33.90 -37.22
N ASP A 314 -20.33 -33.56 -36.47
CA ASP A 314 -18.95 -33.95 -36.75
C ASP A 314 -18.74 -35.48 -36.63
N ALA A 315 -19.38 -36.11 -35.64
CA ALA A 315 -19.37 -37.57 -35.47
C ALA A 315 -20.12 -38.35 -36.58
N THR A 316 -21.04 -37.70 -37.29
CA THR A 316 -21.82 -38.30 -38.41
C THR A 316 -21.32 -37.94 -39.81
N GLY A 317 -20.24 -37.15 -39.92
CA GLY A 317 -19.68 -36.74 -41.22
C GLY A 317 -20.53 -35.72 -42.01
N ALA A 318 -21.50 -35.06 -41.37
CA ALA A 318 -22.41 -34.08 -41.99
C ALA A 318 -22.05 -32.61 -41.66
N GLY A 319 -20.76 -32.33 -41.45
CA GLY A 319 -20.26 -31.10 -40.80
C GLY A 319 -20.49 -29.77 -41.52
N ALA A 320 -20.83 -29.77 -42.82
CA ALA A 320 -20.92 -28.53 -43.60
C ALA A 320 -22.22 -27.73 -43.37
N GLY A 321 -23.33 -28.38 -42.99
CA GLY A 321 -24.63 -27.73 -42.82
C GLY A 321 -24.86 -27.12 -41.42
N ALA A 322 -24.29 -27.73 -40.38
CA ALA A 322 -24.50 -27.31 -38.98
C ALA A 322 -23.72 -26.05 -38.60
N ALA A 323 -22.54 -25.83 -39.20
CA ALA A 323 -21.73 -24.63 -38.97
C ALA A 323 -22.39 -23.34 -39.49
N ALA A 324 -23.18 -23.43 -40.56
CA ALA A 324 -23.93 -22.30 -41.12
C ALA A 324 -25.15 -21.92 -40.26
N ALA A 325 -25.80 -22.91 -39.63
CA ALA A 325 -26.94 -22.68 -38.73
C ALA A 325 -26.50 -22.04 -37.39
N ALA A 326 -25.33 -22.42 -36.86
CA ALA A 326 -24.75 -21.81 -35.66
C ALA A 326 -24.38 -20.33 -35.88
N LYS A 327 -23.93 -19.97 -37.09
CA LYS A 327 -23.59 -18.58 -37.46
C LYS A 327 -24.82 -17.70 -37.75
N ALA A 328 -25.95 -18.31 -38.14
CA ALA A 328 -27.22 -17.60 -38.35
C ALA A 328 -27.98 -17.30 -37.04
N ALA A 329 -27.74 -18.07 -35.97
CA ALA A 329 -28.33 -17.83 -34.65
C ALA A 329 -27.73 -16.61 -33.90
N ASP A 330 -26.60 -16.09 -34.36
CA ASP A 330 -25.96 -14.86 -33.88
C ASP A 330 -26.61 -13.57 -34.45
N GLY A 331 -27.54 -13.73 -35.41
CA GLY A 331 -28.15 -12.64 -36.19
C GLY A 331 -29.45 -12.04 -35.65
N GLY A 332 -29.68 -12.06 -34.33
CA GLY A 332 -30.85 -11.42 -33.72
C GLY A 332 -30.58 -9.95 -33.37
N ALA A 333 -31.03 -9.03 -34.24
CA ALA A 333 -30.90 -7.58 -34.06
C ALA A 333 -31.34 -7.09 -32.67
N GLY A 334 -30.40 -6.53 -31.90
CA GLY A 334 -30.69 -5.74 -30.69
C GLY A 334 -29.72 -5.88 -29.50
N MET A 335 -28.72 -6.78 -29.51
CA MET A 335 -28.04 -7.17 -28.27
C MET A 335 -26.50 -7.31 -28.37
N GLN A 336 -25.77 -6.20 -28.37
CA GLN A 336 -24.30 -6.19 -28.47
C GLN A 336 -23.54 -5.99 -27.13
N ALA A 337 -24.18 -6.15 -25.96
CA ALA A 337 -23.60 -5.62 -24.71
C ALA A 337 -22.95 -6.63 -23.74
N PHE A 338 -23.17 -7.94 -23.88
CA PHE A 338 -22.49 -8.95 -23.07
C PHE A 338 -21.50 -9.68 -23.95
N VAL A 339 -20.21 -9.57 -23.64
CA VAL A 339 -19.16 -10.29 -24.36
C VAL A 339 -18.74 -11.48 -23.54
N GLU A 340 -18.71 -12.62 -24.21
CA GLU A 340 -18.26 -13.88 -23.63
C GLU A 340 -16.76 -13.84 -23.37
N VAL A 341 -16.34 -14.35 -22.20
CA VAL A 341 -14.94 -14.32 -21.79
C VAL A 341 -14.26 -15.61 -22.24
N GLY A 342 -13.87 -15.66 -23.52
CA GLY A 342 -13.05 -16.72 -24.13
C GLY A 342 -13.74 -18.08 -24.40
N GLY A 343 -14.08 -18.36 -25.67
CA GLY A 343 -14.14 -19.74 -26.23
C GLY A 343 -15.41 -20.58 -26.02
N GLY A 344 -16.56 -19.97 -25.77
CA GLY A 344 -17.85 -20.57 -25.40
C GLY A 344 -18.25 -20.16 -23.98
N ILE A 345 -19.55 -20.05 -23.69
CA ILE A 345 -20.02 -19.58 -22.37
C ILE A 345 -19.37 -20.42 -21.27
N SER A 346 -18.53 -19.77 -20.47
CA SER A 346 -17.57 -20.40 -19.57
C SER A 346 -18.20 -21.54 -18.77
N SER A 347 -17.72 -22.76 -19.00
CA SER A 347 -18.16 -23.97 -18.29
C SER A 347 -17.85 -23.95 -16.79
N SER A 348 -17.02 -23.00 -16.33
CA SER A 348 -16.66 -22.84 -14.91
C SER A 348 -17.50 -21.82 -14.14
N SER A 349 -18.43 -21.10 -14.79
CA SER A 349 -19.28 -20.13 -14.08
C SER A 349 -20.22 -20.78 -13.06
N PHE A 350 -20.59 -20.03 -12.02
CA PHE A 350 -21.52 -20.49 -10.97
C PHE A 350 -22.83 -21.00 -11.55
N MET A 351 -23.43 -20.22 -12.47
CA MET A 351 -24.68 -20.57 -13.14
C MET A 351 -24.55 -21.86 -13.96
N ALA A 352 -23.47 -21.99 -14.75
CA ALA A 352 -23.21 -23.19 -15.55
C ALA A 352 -23.08 -24.43 -14.65
N SER A 353 -22.32 -24.32 -13.56
CA SER A 353 -22.14 -25.40 -12.59
C SER A 353 -23.46 -25.86 -11.97
N LEU A 354 -24.36 -24.93 -11.61
CA LEU A 354 -25.69 -25.28 -11.10
C LEU A 354 -26.57 -25.97 -12.17
N LEU A 355 -26.52 -25.50 -13.42
CA LEU A 355 -27.26 -26.09 -14.54
C LEU A 355 -26.74 -27.49 -14.90
N GLU A 356 -25.45 -27.74 -14.75
CA GLU A 356 -24.83 -29.03 -15.00
C GLU A 356 -25.03 -30.02 -13.86
N GLY A 357 -24.87 -29.58 -12.60
CA GLY A 357 -25.13 -30.40 -11.41
C GLY A 357 -26.57 -30.93 -11.37
N ARG A 358 -27.53 -30.16 -11.92
CA ARG A 358 -28.92 -30.60 -12.12
C ARG A 358 -29.03 -31.86 -12.99
N ARG A 359 -28.13 -32.08 -13.94
CA ARG A 359 -28.17 -33.22 -14.88
C ARG A 359 -27.62 -34.53 -14.28
N GLY A 360 -26.74 -34.45 -13.28
CA GLY A 360 -26.14 -35.61 -12.60
C GLY A 360 -26.95 -36.18 -11.43
N ALA A 361 -27.96 -35.46 -10.94
CA ALA A 361 -28.81 -35.90 -9.82
C ALA A 361 -29.81 -37.00 -10.25
N ALA A 362 -29.83 -38.13 -9.55
CA ALA A 362 -30.66 -39.29 -9.87
C ALA A 362 -32.15 -39.11 -9.49
N LYS A 363 -32.47 -38.20 -8.55
CA LYS A 363 -33.83 -37.89 -8.08
C LYS A 363 -34.22 -36.45 -8.36
N GLU A 364 -35.49 -36.21 -8.67
CA GLU A 364 -36.03 -34.88 -8.99
C GLU A 364 -35.99 -33.92 -7.78
N GLU A 365 -36.15 -34.45 -6.56
CA GLU A 365 -36.09 -33.71 -5.28
C GLU A 365 -34.68 -33.17 -4.94
N GLU A 366 -33.65 -33.60 -5.67
CA GLU A 366 -32.25 -33.16 -5.52
C GLU A 366 -31.85 -32.09 -6.55
N ARG A 367 -32.77 -31.66 -7.41
CA ARG A 367 -32.52 -30.72 -8.52
C ARG A 367 -33.04 -29.31 -8.21
N LEU A 368 -32.24 -28.29 -8.50
CA LEU A 368 -32.70 -26.89 -8.47
C LEU A 368 -33.53 -26.58 -9.73
N SER A 369 -34.67 -25.91 -9.58
CA SER A 369 -35.46 -25.35 -10.69
C SER A 369 -34.78 -24.13 -11.32
N ASP A 370 -35.23 -23.71 -12.51
CA ASP A 370 -34.66 -22.52 -13.17
C ASP A 370 -34.83 -21.26 -12.31
N LEU A 371 -36.01 -21.10 -11.69
CA LEU A 371 -36.28 -20.03 -10.74
C LEU A 371 -35.33 -20.10 -9.52
N GLN A 372 -34.98 -21.31 -9.07
CA GLN A 372 -34.03 -21.51 -7.98
C GLN A 372 -32.60 -21.16 -8.36
N ILE A 373 -32.20 -21.41 -9.60
CA ILE A 373 -30.88 -21.05 -10.13
C ILE A 373 -30.79 -19.52 -10.30
N VAL A 374 -31.79 -18.88 -10.92
CA VAL A 374 -31.87 -17.40 -11.03
C VAL A 374 -31.72 -16.75 -9.66
N ALA A 375 -32.41 -17.29 -8.65
CA ALA A 375 -32.33 -16.77 -7.29
C ALA A 375 -30.96 -16.98 -6.64
N GLN A 376 -30.26 -18.08 -6.92
CA GLN A 376 -28.88 -18.25 -6.45
C GLN A 376 -27.94 -17.25 -7.09
N CYS A 377 -28.08 -16.99 -8.39
CA CYS A 377 -27.25 -15.99 -9.08
C CYS A 377 -27.51 -14.58 -8.53
N LEU A 378 -28.78 -14.22 -8.30
CA LEU A 378 -29.15 -12.97 -7.63
C LEU A 378 -28.52 -12.89 -6.24
N THR A 379 -28.61 -13.97 -5.46
CA THR A 379 -28.00 -14.06 -4.12
C THR A 379 -26.49 -13.85 -4.17
N PHE A 380 -25.82 -14.49 -5.14
CA PHE A 380 -24.37 -14.44 -5.30
C PHE A 380 -23.90 -13.04 -5.67
N LEU A 381 -24.55 -12.40 -6.65
CA LEU A 381 -24.29 -11.02 -7.01
C LEU A 381 -24.45 -10.12 -5.80
N LEU A 382 -25.62 -10.18 -5.14
CA LEU A 382 -25.95 -9.29 -4.06
C LEU A 382 -24.96 -9.44 -2.90
N ALA A 383 -24.78 -10.66 -2.38
CA ALA A 383 -23.94 -10.90 -1.22
C ALA A 383 -22.44 -10.67 -1.50
N GLY A 384 -21.99 -10.92 -2.73
CA GLY A 384 -20.57 -10.96 -3.06
C GLY A 384 -19.92 -9.61 -3.37
N PHE A 385 -20.66 -8.63 -3.91
CA PHE A 385 -20.03 -7.37 -4.33
C PHE A 385 -19.77 -6.42 -3.15
N GLU A 386 -20.80 -6.00 -2.40
CA GLU A 386 -20.65 -4.94 -1.39
C GLU A 386 -19.79 -5.39 -0.20
N THR A 387 -19.93 -6.65 0.24
CA THR A 387 -19.16 -7.19 1.38
C THR A 387 -17.67 -7.25 1.07
N THR A 388 -17.31 -7.71 -0.13
CA THR A 388 -15.92 -7.79 -0.59
C THR A 388 -15.36 -6.40 -0.82
N ALA A 389 -16.14 -5.49 -1.42
CA ALA A 389 -15.74 -4.09 -1.62
C ALA A 389 -15.41 -3.41 -0.29
N ALA A 390 -16.30 -3.54 0.70
CA ALA A 390 -16.09 -3.00 2.04
C ALA A 390 -14.82 -3.59 2.67
N THR A 391 -14.61 -4.90 2.58
CA THR A 391 -13.43 -5.58 3.13
C THR A 391 -12.13 -5.04 2.52
N ILE A 392 -12.06 -4.92 1.19
CA ILE A 392 -10.87 -4.38 0.50
C ILE A 392 -10.67 -2.90 0.85
N SER A 393 -11.75 -2.12 0.90
CA SER A 393 -11.70 -0.69 1.23
C SER A 393 -11.21 -0.45 2.66
N PHE A 394 -11.75 -1.16 3.65
CA PHE A 394 -11.28 -1.09 5.04
C PHE A 394 -9.83 -1.54 5.17
N THR A 395 -9.42 -2.57 4.43
CA THR A 395 -8.03 -3.03 4.43
C THR A 395 -7.10 -1.95 3.88
N ALA A 396 -7.47 -1.31 2.77
CA ALA A 396 -6.71 -0.20 2.22
C ALA A 396 -6.66 1.01 3.16
N PHE A 397 -7.77 1.33 3.85
CA PHE A 397 -7.79 2.37 4.89
C PHE A 397 -6.85 2.05 6.06
N CYS A 398 -6.85 0.81 6.56
CA CYS A 398 -5.94 0.38 7.62
C CYS A 398 -4.48 0.50 7.19
N LEU A 399 -4.15 0.09 5.96
CA LEU A 399 -2.80 0.22 5.42
C LEU A 399 -2.40 1.68 5.20
N ALA A 400 -3.29 2.54 4.71
CA ALA A 400 -3.02 3.97 4.48
C ALA A 400 -2.83 4.75 5.78
N THR A 401 -3.45 4.31 6.88
CA THR A 401 -3.28 4.89 8.23
C THR A 401 -2.09 4.30 9.00
N HIS A 402 -1.50 3.20 8.54
CA HIS A 402 -0.38 2.51 9.19
C HIS A 402 0.76 2.24 8.20
N PRO A 403 1.58 3.27 7.85
CA PRO A 403 2.64 3.14 6.85
C PRO A 403 3.65 2.03 7.14
N GLY A 404 3.94 1.74 8.42
CA GLY A 404 4.81 0.62 8.80
C GLY A 404 4.23 -0.75 8.42
N ALA A 405 2.92 -0.94 8.62
CA ALA A 405 2.24 -2.17 8.20
C ALA A 405 2.14 -2.25 6.67
N GLN A 406 1.92 -1.13 5.99
CA GLN A 406 1.96 -1.06 4.53
C GLN A 406 3.35 -1.45 4.00
N ALA A 407 4.42 -0.85 4.51
CA ALA A 407 5.79 -1.17 4.11
C ALA A 407 6.15 -2.65 4.31
N ARG A 408 5.73 -3.25 5.45
CA ARG A 408 5.94 -4.68 5.70
C ARG A 408 5.17 -5.58 4.74
N LEU A 409 3.94 -5.21 4.38
CA LEU A 409 3.19 -5.90 3.33
C LEU A 409 3.91 -5.80 1.99
N LEU A 410 4.31 -4.59 1.59
CA LEU A 410 5.04 -4.39 0.34
C LEU A 410 6.32 -5.24 0.28
N ALA A 411 7.08 -5.34 1.38
CA ALA A 411 8.26 -6.19 1.44
C ALA A 411 7.95 -7.68 1.19
N GLU A 412 6.87 -8.23 1.78
CA GLU A 412 6.44 -9.61 1.52
C GLU A 412 6.04 -9.80 0.05
N LEU A 413 5.32 -8.84 -0.53
CA LEU A 413 4.89 -8.89 -1.94
C LEU A 413 6.09 -8.81 -2.88
N ASP A 414 7.03 -7.89 -2.63
CA ASP A 414 8.21 -7.69 -3.46
C ASP A 414 9.12 -8.92 -3.43
N GLU A 415 9.30 -9.55 -2.26
CA GLU A 415 10.05 -10.81 -2.14
C GLU A 415 9.37 -11.97 -2.91
N HIS A 416 8.04 -12.03 -2.88
CA HIS A 416 7.29 -13.03 -3.65
C HIS A 416 7.50 -12.84 -5.17
N PHE A 417 7.37 -11.62 -5.67
CA PHE A 417 7.56 -11.34 -7.10
C PHE A 417 9.02 -11.46 -7.54
N ALA A 418 9.99 -11.18 -6.67
CA ALA A 418 11.41 -11.37 -6.95
C ALA A 418 11.78 -12.86 -7.12
N ARG A 419 11.16 -13.75 -6.34
CA ARG A 419 11.39 -15.21 -6.42
C ARG A 419 10.73 -15.88 -7.63
N SER A 420 9.66 -15.28 -8.17
CA SER A 420 8.93 -15.80 -9.32
C SER A 420 8.84 -14.80 -10.50
N PRO A 421 9.96 -14.46 -11.18
CA PRO A 421 9.93 -13.50 -12.30
C PRO A 421 9.02 -13.93 -13.46
N ALA A 422 8.90 -15.24 -13.70
CA ALA A 422 8.04 -15.80 -14.75
C ALA A 422 6.53 -15.68 -14.44
N GLU A 423 6.12 -15.77 -13.17
CA GLU A 423 4.76 -15.45 -12.72
C GLU A 423 4.54 -13.93 -12.66
N GLY A 424 5.61 -13.15 -12.44
CA GLY A 424 5.61 -11.70 -12.53
C GLY A 424 5.38 -11.17 -13.96
N ALA A 425 5.92 -11.85 -14.98
CA ALA A 425 5.73 -11.51 -16.40
C ALA A 425 4.38 -11.98 -16.97
N ALA A 426 3.81 -13.05 -16.43
CA ALA A 426 2.46 -13.49 -16.75
C ALA A 426 1.45 -12.73 -15.86
N GLU A 427 0.90 -11.62 -16.35
CA GLU A 427 -0.29 -10.99 -15.77
C GLU A 427 -1.46 -12.01 -15.72
N GLY A 428 -1.53 -12.82 -14.66
CA GLY A 428 -2.54 -13.86 -14.46
C GLY A 428 -2.06 -15.29 -14.73
N GLY A 429 -0.93 -15.71 -14.15
CA GLY A 429 -0.46 -17.09 -14.23
C GLY A 429 -1.56 -18.09 -13.82
N GLU A 430 -1.75 -19.18 -14.57
CA GLU A 430 -2.79 -20.21 -14.36
C GLU A 430 -2.67 -21.02 -13.05
N GLY A 431 -1.92 -20.51 -12.07
CA GLY A 431 -1.57 -21.15 -10.80
C GLY A 431 -2.54 -20.88 -9.64
N ALA A 432 -2.28 -21.51 -8.51
CA ALA A 432 -3.03 -21.30 -7.27
C ALA A 432 -2.67 -19.93 -6.64
N MET A 433 -3.53 -19.45 -5.74
CA MET A 433 -3.26 -18.23 -4.96
C MET A 433 -1.99 -18.43 -4.09
N PRO A 434 -0.96 -17.56 -4.15
CA PRO A 434 0.27 -17.71 -3.37
C PRO A 434 0.06 -17.66 -1.85
N GLU A 435 0.88 -18.36 -1.08
CA GLU A 435 0.81 -18.31 0.38
C GLU A 435 1.58 -17.08 0.92
N LEU A 436 0.83 -16.05 1.34
CA LEU A 436 1.36 -14.76 1.81
C LEU A 436 0.89 -14.49 3.24
N SER A 437 1.73 -14.86 4.21
CA SER A 437 1.39 -14.90 5.64
C SER A 437 1.00 -13.54 6.23
N TYR A 438 1.67 -12.47 5.81
CA TYR A 438 1.43 -11.13 6.32
C TYR A 438 0.25 -10.46 5.62
N LEU A 439 0.05 -10.67 4.31
CA LEU A 439 -1.20 -10.32 3.62
C LEU A 439 -2.42 -10.97 4.30
N ASP A 440 -2.31 -12.24 4.67
CA ASP A 440 -3.35 -12.96 5.42
C ASP A 440 -3.63 -12.31 6.77
N ALA A 441 -2.58 -11.93 7.48
CA ALA A 441 -2.66 -11.30 8.78
C ALA A 441 -3.30 -9.90 8.71
N VAL A 442 -2.90 -9.09 7.72
CA VAL A 442 -3.46 -7.77 7.40
C VAL A 442 -4.95 -7.87 7.12
N LEU A 443 -5.35 -8.81 6.26
CA LEU A 443 -6.75 -9.00 5.90
C LEU A 443 -7.59 -9.45 7.12
N LYS A 444 -7.05 -10.36 7.95
CA LYS A 444 -7.75 -10.85 9.16
C LYS A 444 -7.93 -9.76 10.21
N GLU A 445 -6.92 -8.93 10.43
CA GLU A 445 -7.00 -7.81 11.38
C GLU A 445 -7.94 -6.71 10.88
N SER A 446 -7.91 -6.41 9.59
CA SER A 446 -8.89 -5.50 8.97
C SER A 446 -10.32 -6.00 9.17
N MET A 447 -10.58 -7.29 8.95
CA MET A 447 -11.90 -7.89 9.20
C MET A 447 -12.27 -7.99 10.69
N ARG A 448 -11.31 -7.94 11.61
CA ARG A 448 -11.58 -7.89 13.06
C ARG A 448 -12.10 -6.50 13.44
N LEU A 449 -11.42 -5.44 12.98
CA LEU A 449 -11.78 -4.05 13.21
C LEU A 449 -13.06 -3.65 12.47
N TYR A 450 -13.16 -4.02 11.19
CA TYR A 450 -14.23 -3.60 10.30
C TYR A 450 -14.87 -4.81 9.59
N PRO A 451 -15.54 -5.72 10.33
CA PRO A 451 -16.19 -6.87 9.73
C PRO A 451 -17.39 -6.44 8.88
N ALA A 452 -17.44 -6.83 7.60
CA ALA A 452 -18.60 -6.58 6.75
C ALA A 452 -19.92 -7.09 7.36
N GLY A 453 -19.87 -8.21 8.12
CA GLY A 453 -20.97 -8.71 8.95
C GLY A 453 -20.72 -8.47 10.43
N SER A 454 -21.37 -7.47 11.02
CA SER A 454 -21.08 -7.03 12.39
C SER A 454 -21.87 -7.74 13.50
N ALA A 455 -22.97 -8.43 13.14
CA ALA A 455 -23.74 -9.25 14.06
C ALA A 455 -24.46 -10.40 13.35
N LEU A 456 -24.75 -11.49 14.07
CA LEU A 456 -25.54 -12.62 13.56
C LEU A 456 -26.91 -12.62 14.23
N ILE A 457 -27.98 -12.47 13.45
CA ILE A 457 -29.33 -12.46 14.00
C ILE A 457 -30.00 -13.82 13.78
N ARG A 458 -30.67 -14.34 14.80
CA ARG A 458 -31.39 -15.62 14.81
C ARG A 458 -32.80 -15.43 15.36
N LYS A 459 -33.76 -16.24 14.94
CA LYS A 459 -35.07 -16.32 15.56
C LYS A 459 -35.38 -17.78 15.89
N SER A 460 -35.57 -18.09 17.16
CA SER A 460 -35.97 -19.43 17.60
C SER A 460 -37.50 -19.52 17.68
N PRO A 461 -38.16 -20.51 17.06
CA PRO A 461 -39.60 -20.71 17.24
C PRO A 461 -39.92 -21.22 18.65
N GLU A 462 -38.99 -21.93 19.27
CA GLU A 462 -39.13 -22.50 20.62
C GLU A 462 -38.37 -21.65 21.64
N PRO A 463 -38.75 -21.69 22.94
CA PRO A 463 -37.98 -21.08 24.00
C PRO A 463 -36.52 -21.54 23.99
N LEU A 464 -35.59 -20.58 24.12
CA LEU A 464 -34.15 -20.83 24.07
C LEU A 464 -33.51 -20.54 25.43
N GLU A 465 -32.98 -21.59 26.05
CA GLU A 465 -32.20 -21.52 27.30
C GLU A 465 -30.77 -21.03 27.02
N LEU A 466 -30.44 -19.84 27.54
CA LEU A 466 -29.08 -19.29 27.50
C LEU A 466 -28.25 -19.68 28.75
N GLY A 467 -28.85 -20.38 29.71
CA GLY A 467 -28.21 -20.73 30.98
C GLY A 467 -28.40 -19.67 32.06
N ARG A 468 -28.00 -19.98 33.31
CA ARG A 468 -28.20 -19.13 34.51
C ARG A 468 -29.66 -18.68 34.72
N GLY A 469 -30.63 -19.48 34.27
CA GLY A 469 -32.08 -19.18 34.38
C GLY A 469 -32.58 -18.09 33.41
N LEU A 470 -31.78 -17.75 32.39
CA LEU A 470 -32.17 -16.85 31.30
C LEU A 470 -32.78 -17.65 30.14
N VAL A 471 -34.10 -17.48 29.98
CA VAL A 471 -34.88 -18.13 28.92
C VAL A 471 -35.37 -17.06 27.95
N VAL A 472 -34.93 -17.15 26.70
CA VAL A 472 -35.47 -16.32 25.62
C VAL A 472 -36.79 -16.94 25.18
N PRO A 473 -37.92 -16.21 25.21
CA PRO A 473 -39.20 -16.74 24.75
C PRO A 473 -39.15 -17.14 23.28
N GLY A 474 -39.95 -18.14 22.90
CA GLY A 474 -40.16 -18.47 21.50
C GLY A 474 -40.60 -17.24 20.69
N ASP A 475 -40.24 -17.21 19.42
CA ASP A 475 -40.45 -16.11 18.49
C ASP A 475 -39.75 -14.78 18.84
N THR A 476 -38.75 -14.81 19.72
CA THR A 476 -37.89 -13.64 20.02
C THR A 476 -36.64 -13.67 19.14
N PHE A 477 -36.18 -12.49 18.69
CA PHE A 477 -34.91 -12.36 17.97
C PHE A 477 -33.73 -12.40 18.94
N VAL A 478 -32.68 -13.11 18.54
CA VAL A 478 -31.41 -13.19 19.25
C VAL A 478 -30.32 -12.60 18.35
N CYS A 479 -29.68 -11.52 18.78
CA CYS A 479 -28.60 -10.84 18.09
C CYS A 479 -27.26 -11.22 18.71
N LEU A 480 -26.41 -11.93 17.98
CA LEU A 480 -25.06 -12.30 18.40
C LEU A 480 -24.11 -11.20 17.95
N ALA A 481 -23.65 -10.37 18.89
CA ALA A 481 -22.84 -9.18 18.63
C ALA A 481 -21.36 -9.56 18.39
N THR A 482 -21.07 -10.17 17.25
CA THR A 482 -19.72 -10.65 16.89
C THR A 482 -18.69 -9.52 16.83
N HIS A 483 -19.07 -8.32 16.36
CA HIS A 483 -18.19 -7.15 16.41
C HIS A 483 -17.77 -6.78 17.83
N ALA A 484 -18.71 -6.80 18.79
CA ALA A 484 -18.41 -6.46 20.19
C ALA A 484 -17.45 -7.47 20.82
N VAL A 485 -17.54 -8.76 20.47
CA VAL A 485 -16.58 -9.78 20.92
C VAL A 485 -15.20 -9.60 20.29
N MET A 486 -15.14 -9.20 19.01
CA MET A 486 -13.88 -8.90 18.31
C MET A 486 -13.18 -7.61 18.79
N HIS A 487 -13.85 -6.83 19.64
CA HIS A 487 -13.34 -5.61 20.30
C HIS A 487 -13.40 -5.72 21.84
N ASP A 488 -13.56 -6.92 22.39
CA ASP A 488 -13.53 -7.11 23.83
C ASP A 488 -12.08 -6.99 24.33
N PRO A 489 -11.73 -5.98 25.16
CA PRO A 489 -10.37 -5.81 25.66
C PRO A 489 -9.89 -6.97 26.54
N ALA A 490 -10.80 -7.77 27.10
CA ALA A 490 -10.44 -8.99 27.85
C ALA A 490 -9.91 -10.11 26.94
N ILE A 491 -10.24 -10.06 25.65
CA ILE A 491 -9.84 -11.05 24.65
C ILE A 491 -8.77 -10.48 23.71
N TRP A 492 -8.91 -9.21 23.34
CA TRP A 492 -8.08 -8.50 22.37
C TRP A 492 -7.37 -7.33 23.06
N PRO A 493 -6.12 -7.50 23.55
CA PRO A 493 -5.34 -6.42 24.15
C PRO A 493 -5.17 -5.28 23.14
N GLU A 494 -5.42 -4.03 23.53
CA GLU A 494 -5.46 -2.87 22.62
C GLU A 494 -6.42 -3.11 21.43
N PRO A 495 -7.72 -3.30 21.68
CA PRO A 495 -8.68 -3.79 20.68
C PRO A 495 -8.88 -2.82 19.50
N GLU A 496 -8.64 -1.53 19.69
CA GLU A 496 -8.77 -0.51 18.65
C GLU A 496 -7.52 -0.38 17.76
N ALA A 497 -6.38 -0.96 18.16
CA ALA A 497 -5.13 -0.87 17.40
C ALA A 497 -5.12 -1.87 16.24
N PHE A 498 -4.77 -1.42 15.04
CA PHE A 498 -4.53 -2.28 13.89
C PHE A 498 -3.17 -2.98 14.02
N ARG A 499 -3.20 -4.26 14.42
CA ARG A 499 -2.00 -5.09 14.66
C ARG A 499 -2.09 -6.42 13.92
N PRO A 500 -1.70 -6.49 12.63
CA PRO A 500 -1.67 -7.73 11.87
C PRO A 500 -0.93 -8.88 12.58
N GLU A 501 0.11 -8.57 13.35
CA GLU A 501 0.96 -9.52 14.08
C GLU A 501 0.17 -10.52 14.93
N ARG A 502 -1.05 -10.19 15.39
CA ARG A 502 -1.94 -11.08 16.14
C ARG A 502 -2.24 -12.39 15.40
N PHE A 503 -2.23 -12.37 14.07
CA PHE A 503 -2.57 -13.50 13.22
C PHE A 503 -1.35 -14.22 12.65
N LEU A 504 -0.13 -13.81 13.00
CA LEU A 504 1.09 -14.50 12.61
C LEU A 504 1.35 -15.74 13.50
N PRO A 505 2.02 -16.78 12.97
CA PRO A 505 2.35 -17.99 13.74
C PRO A 505 3.12 -17.72 15.03
N GLU A 506 4.00 -16.71 15.01
CA GLU A 506 4.86 -16.27 16.13
C GLU A 506 4.05 -15.87 17.38
N SER A 507 2.81 -15.41 17.20
CA SER A 507 1.90 -15.02 18.29
C SER A 507 1.23 -16.23 18.98
N GLY A 508 1.63 -17.45 18.64
CA GLY A 508 1.16 -18.69 19.28
C GLY A 508 -0.26 -19.12 18.89
N GLY A 509 -0.85 -18.52 17.84
CA GLY A 509 -2.14 -18.92 17.26
C GLY A 509 -3.37 -18.81 18.18
N ARG A 510 -3.23 -18.27 19.40
CA ARG A 510 -4.25 -18.26 20.45
C ARG A 510 -5.49 -17.41 20.15
N LEU A 511 -5.40 -16.49 19.18
CA LEU A 511 -6.48 -15.54 18.82
C LEU A 511 -7.04 -15.76 17.40
N GLY A 512 -6.75 -16.92 16.77
CA GLY A 512 -7.14 -17.24 15.39
C GLY A 512 -8.53 -17.89 15.21
N PRO A 513 -8.99 -18.09 13.95
CA PRO A 513 -10.24 -18.78 13.63
C PRO A 513 -10.31 -20.22 14.16
N LEU A 514 -11.52 -20.64 14.52
CA LEU A 514 -11.87 -22.00 14.93
C LEU A 514 -11.37 -23.02 13.89
N ALA A 515 -10.40 -23.86 14.25
CA ALA A 515 -9.94 -24.93 13.36
C ALA A 515 -11.13 -25.85 13.03
N ALA A 516 -11.57 -25.82 11.78
CA ALA A 516 -12.54 -26.76 11.23
C ALA A 516 -11.78 -28.03 10.83
N GLY A 517 -11.58 -28.97 11.76
CA GLY A 517 -10.97 -30.26 11.45
C GLY A 517 -10.61 -31.08 12.70
N GLY A 518 -11.45 -32.05 13.03
CA GLY A 518 -11.21 -33.00 14.13
C GLY A 518 -12.50 -33.73 14.49
N GLY A 519 -12.89 -34.71 13.66
CA GLY A 519 -13.96 -35.64 14.01
C GLY A 519 -13.55 -36.50 15.21
N GLY A 520 -14.50 -36.73 16.11
CA GLY A 520 -14.57 -37.86 17.03
C GLY A 520 -13.39 -38.10 17.99
N GLY A 521 -13.56 -37.76 19.27
CA GLY A 521 -12.71 -38.29 20.33
C GLY A 521 -12.72 -37.41 21.58
N GLY A 522 -13.22 -37.95 22.69
CA GLY A 522 -13.31 -37.24 23.97
C GLY A 522 -11.96 -36.82 24.53
N GLY A 523 -11.92 -35.66 25.17
CA GLY A 523 -10.79 -35.14 25.93
C GLY A 523 -11.04 -33.68 26.31
N GLY A 524 -11.47 -33.44 27.56
CA GLY A 524 -11.76 -32.10 28.07
C GLY A 524 -10.50 -31.27 28.30
N GLY A 525 -10.65 -29.95 28.30
CA GLY A 525 -9.80 -29.06 29.10
C GLY A 525 -9.31 -27.76 28.46
N ALA A 526 -8.71 -27.76 27.28
CA ALA A 526 -7.83 -26.63 26.90
C ALA A 526 -8.02 -26.03 25.48
N ALA A 527 -8.84 -26.62 24.60
CA ALA A 527 -9.05 -26.10 23.23
C ALA A 527 -10.19 -25.08 23.10
N ALA A 528 -10.85 -24.71 24.21
CA ALA A 528 -12.09 -23.93 24.20
C ALA A 528 -11.92 -22.41 24.41
N GLU A 529 -10.73 -21.93 24.82
CA GLU A 529 -10.52 -20.55 25.28
C GLU A 529 -10.13 -19.51 24.20
N GLY A 530 -10.04 -19.86 22.91
CA GLY A 530 -9.41 -18.97 21.90
C GLY A 530 -10.24 -18.45 20.72
N ALA A 531 -11.51 -18.84 20.57
CA ALA A 531 -12.23 -18.60 19.31
C ALA A 531 -13.12 -17.33 19.33
N ALA A 532 -12.51 -16.15 19.19
CA ALA A 532 -13.21 -14.86 19.17
C ALA A 532 -13.27 -14.15 17.81
N TRP A 533 -12.59 -14.68 16.79
CA TRP A 533 -12.57 -14.11 15.42
C TRP A 533 -13.66 -14.75 14.55
N ALA A 534 -14.68 -13.97 14.17
CA ALA A 534 -15.86 -14.48 13.44
C ALA A 534 -16.45 -13.50 12.39
N PRO A 535 -15.64 -12.93 11.48
CA PRO A 535 -16.15 -11.97 10.47
C PRO A 535 -17.06 -12.60 9.42
N PHE A 536 -16.95 -13.91 9.21
CA PHE A 536 -17.84 -14.69 8.33
C PHE A 536 -19.00 -15.35 9.09
N GLY A 537 -19.19 -15.00 10.36
CA GLY A 537 -20.06 -15.71 11.29
C GLY A 537 -19.56 -17.10 11.65
N MET A 538 -20.43 -17.90 12.25
CA MET A 538 -20.11 -19.24 12.75
C MET A 538 -21.32 -20.18 12.74
N GLY A 539 -21.05 -21.47 12.93
CA GLY A 539 -22.04 -22.53 12.88
C GLY A 539 -22.45 -22.90 11.46
N PRO A 540 -23.48 -23.75 11.27
CA PRO A 540 -23.89 -24.23 9.95
C PRO A 540 -24.35 -23.12 9.00
N ARG A 541 -24.65 -21.92 9.50
CA ARG A 541 -25.05 -20.73 8.73
C ARG A 541 -23.89 -19.76 8.47
N MET A 542 -22.65 -20.15 8.74
CA MET A 542 -21.46 -19.35 8.37
C MET A 542 -21.46 -19.02 6.87
N CYS A 543 -20.84 -17.90 6.50
CA CYS A 543 -20.79 -17.42 5.12
C CYS A 543 -20.32 -18.52 4.17
N VAL A 544 -21.18 -18.85 3.20
CA VAL A 544 -20.91 -19.88 2.19
C VAL A 544 -19.87 -19.43 1.17
N GLY A 545 -19.69 -18.12 0.99
CA GLY A 545 -18.70 -17.52 0.10
C GLY A 545 -17.37 -17.17 0.77
N SER A 546 -17.12 -17.57 2.02
CA SER A 546 -15.94 -17.12 2.80
C SER A 546 -14.60 -17.36 2.09
N LYS A 547 -14.39 -18.54 1.51
CA LYS A 547 -13.16 -18.85 0.75
C LYS A 547 -13.04 -18.03 -0.53
N PHE A 548 -14.15 -17.83 -1.24
CA PHE A 548 -14.19 -17.01 -2.46
C PHE A 548 -13.91 -15.54 -2.16
N ALA A 549 -14.60 -14.95 -1.18
CA ALA A 549 -14.38 -13.56 -0.77
C ALA A 549 -12.95 -13.31 -0.28
N THR A 550 -12.37 -14.27 0.46
CA THR A 550 -10.97 -14.21 0.89
C THR A 550 -10.02 -14.26 -0.31
N MET A 551 -10.24 -15.18 -1.25
CA MET A 551 -9.41 -15.28 -2.46
C MET A 551 -9.51 -14.02 -3.32
N VAL A 552 -10.71 -13.50 -3.57
CA VAL A 552 -10.92 -12.24 -4.31
C VAL A 552 -10.21 -11.09 -3.61
N SER A 553 -10.40 -10.92 -2.30
CA SER A 553 -9.77 -9.84 -1.53
C SER A 553 -8.25 -9.90 -1.61
N LYS A 554 -7.66 -11.09 -1.43
CA LYS A 554 -6.20 -11.29 -1.54
C LYS A 554 -5.69 -11.04 -2.95
N ALA A 555 -6.36 -11.58 -3.98
CA ALA A 555 -5.94 -11.41 -5.37
C ALA A 555 -6.01 -9.94 -5.81
N VAL A 556 -7.08 -9.22 -5.41
CA VAL A 556 -7.21 -7.78 -5.68
C VAL A 556 -6.13 -6.99 -4.93
N LEU A 557 -5.94 -7.23 -3.64
CA LEU A 557 -4.90 -6.55 -2.85
C LEU A 557 -3.50 -6.82 -3.38
N LEU A 558 -3.17 -8.08 -3.70
CA LEU A 558 -1.89 -8.48 -4.28
C LEU A 558 -1.58 -7.72 -5.58
N GLN A 559 -2.53 -7.70 -6.51
CA GLN A 559 -2.34 -7.08 -7.83
C GLN A 559 -2.35 -5.55 -7.76
N ILE A 560 -3.20 -4.95 -6.92
CA ILE A 560 -3.20 -3.50 -6.70
C ILE A 560 -1.91 -3.08 -5.99
N TYR A 561 -1.55 -3.68 -4.85
CA TYR A 561 -0.38 -3.27 -4.06
C TYR A 561 0.96 -3.60 -4.73
N ARG A 562 0.97 -4.50 -5.71
CA ARG A 562 2.12 -4.68 -6.62
C ARG A 562 2.44 -3.40 -7.39
N ARG A 563 1.42 -2.70 -7.91
CA ARG A 563 1.58 -1.57 -8.84
C ARG A 563 1.18 -0.22 -8.26
N PHE A 564 0.53 -0.18 -7.10
CA PHE A 564 0.02 1.04 -6.49
C PHE A 564 0.13 1.01 -4.97
N THR A 565 0.20 2.19 -4.35
CA THR A 565 -0.06 2.39 -2.91
C THR A 565 -1.11 3.47 -2.73
N PHE A 566 -1.66 3.55 -1.52
CA PHE A 566 -2.68 4.54 -1.17
C PHE A 566 -2.23 5.37 0.03
N GLU A 567 -2.41 6.68 -0.10
CA GLU A 567 -2.31 7.64 1.00
C GLU A 567 -3.69 8.25 1.24
N LEU A 568 -4.02 8.59 2.49
CA LEU A 568 -5.28 9.29 2.76
C LEU A 568 -5.26 10.69 2.13
N HIS A 569 -6.33 11.03 1.41
CA HIS A 569 -6.50 12.41 0.95
C HIS A 569 -6.84 13.33 2.14
N PRO A 570 -6.37 14.60 2.17
CA PRO A 570 -6.70 15.55 3.26
C PRO A 570 -8.19 15.78 3.53
N LYS A 571 -9.07 15.38 2.60
CA LYS A 571 -10.54 15.46 2.75
C LYS A 571 -11.14 14.27 3.49
N GLN A 572 -10.36 13.22 3.73
CA GLN A 572 -10.82 12.06 4.47
C GLN A 572 -11.18 12.47 5.90
N VAL A 573 -12.42 12.19 6.30
CA VAL A 573 -12.88 12.44 7.66
C VAL A 573 -12.34 11.36 8.59
N LEU A 574 -11.75 11.79 9.71
CA LEU A 574 -11.25 10.94 10.80
C LEU A 574 -11.89 11.36 12.13
N PRO A 575 -12.18 10.41 13.05
CA PRO A 575 -12.12 8.96 12.87
C PRO A 575 -13.11 8.46 11.80
N LEU A 576 -12.83 7.29 11.21
CA LEU A 576 -13.65 6.74 10.13
C LEU A 576 -15.08 6.53 10.60
N ARG A 577 -16.04 7.17 9.93
CA ARG A 577 -17.46 6.99 10.20
C ARG A 577 -17.99 5.80 9.41
N THR A 578 -18.67 4.90 10.10
CA THR A 578 -19.25 3.70 9.50
C THR A 578 -20.77 3.75 9.55
N ARG A 579 -21.39 2.89 8.75
CA ARG A 579 -22.83 2.63 8.76
C ARG A 579 -23.06 1.12 8.73
N THR A 580 -24.00 0.67 9.54
CA THR A 580 -24.43 -0.73 9.65
C THR A 580 -25.88 -0.83 9.23
N ALA A 581 -26.10 -1.29 8.00
CA ALA A 581 -27.41 -1.69 7.50
C ALA A 581 -27.45 -3.23 7.38
N LEU A 582 -27.56 -3.79 6.17
CA LEU A 582 -27.28 -5.21 5.95
C LEU A 582 -25.80 -5.53 6.16
N THR A 583 -24.93 -4.62 5.72
CA THR A 583 -23.47 -4.71 5.79
C THR A 583 -22.94 -3.53 6.59
N HIS A 584 -21.76 -3.73 7.19
CA HIS A 584 -20.96 -2.66 7.79
C HIS A 584 -20.07 -2.06 6.68
N ALA A 585 -20.18 -0.75 6.46
CA ALA A 585 -19.48 -0.06 5.36
C ALA A 585 -19.06 1.37 5.77
N PRO A 586 -18.10 2.00 5.08
CA PRO A 586 -17.79 3.42 5.25
C PRO A 586 -19.02 4.29 4.96
N ARG A 587 -19.34 5.22 5.85
CA ARG A 587 -20.51 6.10 5.69
C ARG A 587 -20.29 7.14 4.60
N ASP A 588 -19.11 7.75 4.58
CA ASP A 588 -18.75 8.91 3.75
C ASP A 588 -17.78 8.54 2.62
N GLY A 589 -17.61 7.23 2.36
CA GLY A 589 -16.58 6.69 1.46
C GLY A 589 -15.18 6.69 2.10
N ILE A 590 -14.19 6.26 1.31
CA ILE A 590 -12.77 6.29 1.68
C ILE A 590 -12.02 7.02 0.59
N TRP A 591 -11.47 8.19 0.92
CA TRP A 591 -10.81 9.09 -0.02
C TRP A 591 -9.30 8.95 0.05
N VAL A 592 -8.70 8.57 -1.07
CA VAL A 592 -7.25 8.31 -1.18
C VAL A 592 -6.62 9.07 -2.33
N VAL A 593 -5.31 9.25 -2.24
CA VAL A 593 -4.44 9.56 -3.38
C VAL A 593 -3.77 8.26 -3.82
N VAL A 594 -3.88 7.93 -5.10
CA VAL A 594 -3.23 6.75 -5.68
C VAL A 594 -1.78 7.10 -6.01
N LYS A 595 -0.84 6.22 -5.65
CA LYS A 595 0.58 6.35 -5.96
C LYS A 595 1.02 5.16 -6.81
N ALA A 596 1.54 5.37 -8.00
CA ALA A 596 2.05 4.28 -8.83
C ALA A 596 3.40 3.75 -8.32
N ARG A 597 3.57 2.43 -8.40
CA ARG A 597 4.80 1.67 -8.16
C ARG A 597 5.20 1.02 -9.49
N PRO A 598 6.16 1.58 -10.24
CA PRO A 598 6.72 0.88 -11.39
C PRO A 598 7.37 -0.43 -10.94
N ALA A 599 6.89 -1.57 -11.48
CA ALA A 599 7.39 -2.90 -11.15
C ALA A 599 8.40 -3.42 -12.19
N SER A 600 8.45 -2.79 -13.36
CA SER A 600 9.42 -3.11 -14.41
C SER A 600 9.96 -1.84 -15.09
N LYS A 601 10.98 -2.01 -15.94
CA LYS A 601 11.54 -0.91 -16.73
C LYS A 601 10.52 -0.39 -17.75
N GLU A 602 9.67 -1.27 -18.27
CA GLU A 602 8.56 -0.94 -19.15
C GLU A 602 7.49 -0.11 -18.44
N ASP A 603 7.17 -0.41 -17.17
CA ASP A 603 6.27 0.43 -16.36
C ASP A 603 6.83 1.85 -16.20
N VAL A 604 8.15 2.00 -16.02
CA VAL A 604 8.80 3.32 -15.95
C VAL A 604 8.63 4.08 -17.27
N VAL A 605 8.86 3.43 -18.41
CA VAL A 605 8.66 4.03 -19.74
C VAL A 605 7.19 4.42 -19.95
N HIS A 606 6.26 3.53 -19.60
CA HIS A 606 4.83 3.78 -19.73
C HIS A 606 4.38 4.96 -18.86
N ALA A 607 4.80 4.99 -17.60
CA ALA A 607 4.47 6.08 -16.68
C ALA A 607 5.05 7.42 -17.15
N CYS A 608 6.26 7.41 -17.73
CA CYS A 608 6.84 8.59 -18.38
C CYS A 608 6.03 9.02 -19.62
N ALA A 609 5.52 8.07 -20.41
CA ALA A 609 4.69 8.36 -21.60
C ALA A 609 3.33 8.95 -21.21
N VAL A 610 2.72 8.45 -20.12
CA VAL A 610 1.51 9.02 -19.53
C VAL A 610 1.77 10.44 -19.03
N ALA A 611 2.88 10.67 -18.32
CA ALA A 611 3.24 12.01 -17.87
C ALA A 611 3.41 12.98 -19.05
N ALA A 612 4.09 12.55 -20.11
CA ALA A 612 4.23 13.33 -21.34
C ALA A 612 2.87 13.65 -21.99
N LYS A 613 1.98 12.65 -22.11
CA LYS A 613 0.63 12.82 -22.68
C LYS A 613 -0.19 13.86 -21.91
N HIS A 614 -0.04 13.92 -20.59
CA HIS A 614 -0.82 14.80 -19.71
C HIS A 614 -0.08 16.08 -19.29
N GLY A 615 1.12 16.35 -19.82
CA GLY A 615 1.91 17.53 -19.46
C GLY A 615 2.36 17.56 -17.99
N LEU A 616 2.48 16.40 -17.35
CA LEU A 616 2.88 16.25 -15.96
C LEU A 616 4.41 16.17 -15.86
N LYS A 617 4.98 16.83 -14.86
CA LYS A 617 6.38 16.61 -14.53
C LYS A 617 6.60 15.21 -13.98
N VAL A 618 7.81 14.67 -14.12
CA VAL A 618 8.23 13.37 -13.62
C VAL A 618 9.29 13.58 -12.54
N SER A 619 9.08 12.94 -11.39
CA SER A 619 9.96 12.95 -10.23
C SER A 619 10.32 11.51 -9.87
N PRO A 620 11.50 10.99 -10.27
CA PRO A 620 11.89 9.63 -9.91
C PRO A 620 12.36 9.55 -8.45
N ARG A 621 11.85 8.56 -7.74
CA ARG A 621 12.24 8.19 -6.37
C ARG A 621 12.96 6.85 -6.40
N GLY A 622 14.28 6.92 -6.44
CA GLY A 622 15.16 5.76 -6.56
C GLY A 622 15.91 5.37 -5.29
N SER A 623 15.44 5.70 -4.07
CA SER A 623 16.15 5.56 -2.77
C SER A 623 17.17 6.68 -2.42
N GLY A 624 17.48 6.80 -1.11
CA GLY A 624 17.74 8.08 -0.43
C GLY A 624 19.19 8.49 -0.17
N HIS A 625 19.51 9.70 -0.62
CA HIS A 625 20.27 10.75 0.09
C HIS A 625 19.37 12.01 0.30
N HIS A 626 18.08 11.89 -0.06
CA HIS A 626 17.21 12.97 -0.57
C HIS A 626 15.73 12.85 -0.21
N TYR A 627 15.38 12.32 0.97
CA TYR A 627 13.97 12.03 1.30
C TYR A 627 13.01 13.24 1.16
N GLY A 628 13.54 14.48 1.18
CA GLY A 628 12.82 15.72 0.85
C GLY A 628 13.62 16.73 -0.02
N GLY A 629 14.57 16.27 -0.83
CA GLY A 629 15.58 17.11 -1.52
C GLY A 629 15.25 17.53 -2.96
N CYS A 630 16.28 17.64 -3.80
CA CYS A 630 16.20 18.13 -5.18
C CYS A 630 15.42 17.20 -6.14
N SER A 631 15.13 15.96 -5.77
CA SER A 631 14.39 15.02 -6.63
C SER A 631 12.88 15.25 -6.64
N LEU A 632 12.30 15.82 -5.57
CA LEU A 632 10.85 16.04 -5.45
C LEU A 632 10.41 17.33 -6.15
N VAL A 633 9.30 17.26 -6.88
CA VAL A 633 8.70 18.40 -7.59
C VAL A 633 7.21 18.47 -7.26
N ARG A 634 6.73 19.65 -6.86
CA ARG A 634 5.31 19.86 -6.56
C ARG A 634 4.47 19.71 -7.84
N GLY A 635 3.38 18.96 -7.76
CA GLY A 635 2.47 18.73 -8.89
C GLY A 635 3.06 17.83 -10.00
N ALA A 636 4.05 17.01 -9.66
CA ALA A 636 4.66 16.03 -10.56
C ALA A 636 4.14 14.60 -10.26
N LEU A 637 4.18 13.74 -11.28
CA LEU A 637 4.11 12.29 -11.13
C LEU A 637 5.38 11.79 -10.42
N LEU A 638 5.22 11.29 -9.19
CA LEU A 638 6.28 10.65 -8.43
C LEU A 638 6.40 9.18 -8.87
N LEU A 639 7.54 8.80 -9.45
CA LEU A 639 7.83 7.42 -9.88
C LEU A 639 8.64 6.70 -8.81
N ASP A 640 8.01 5.82 -8.04
CA ASP A 640 8.70 5.03 -7.01
C ASP A 640 9.42 3.81 -7.61
N LEU A 641 10.73 3.90 -7.80
CA LEU A 641 11.54 2.85 -8.41
C LEU A 641 11.93 1.72 -7.43
N SER A 642 11.33 1.66 -6.22
CA SER A 642 11.69 0.68 -5.18
C SER A 642 11.67 -0.78 -5.62
N ALA A 643 10.78 -1.14 -6.54
CA ALA A 643 10.70 -2.50 -7.10
C ALA A 643 11.89 -2.84 -8.03
N LEU A 644 12.63 -1.85 -8.52
CA LEU A 644 13.85 -2.04 -9.31
C LEU A 644 15.07 -2.13 -8.36
N GLY A 645 15.07 -3.11 -7.45
CA GLY A 645 16.07 -3.27 -6.38
C GLY A 645 17.08 -4.41 -6.58
N GLY A 646 17.20 -4.97 -7.79
CA GLY A 646 18.06 -6.13 -8.05
C GLY A 646 19.56 -5.81 -8.00
N VAL A 647 20.37 -6.77 -7.51
CA VAL A 647 21.84 -6.75 -7.60
C VAL A 647 22.30 -8.04 -8.24
N THR A 648 23.09 -7.94 -9.31
CA THR A 648 23.79 -9.08 -9.93
C THR A 648 25.27 -8.77 -10.01
N VAL A 649 26.11 -9.64 -9.46
CA VAL A 649 27.57 -9.47 -9.42
C VAL A 649 28.22 -10.43 -10.40
N ASP A 650 29.02 -9.90 -11.32
CA ASP A 650 29.96 -10.66 -12.13
C ASP A 650 31.36 -10.51 -11.52
N ALA A 651 31.76 -11.50 -10.73
CA ALA A 651 33.05 -11.49 -10.06
C ALA A 651 34.24 -11.60 -11.04
N ALA A 652 34.05 -12.24 -12.20
CA ALA A 652 35.10 -12.41 -13.19
C ALA A 652 35.35 -11.10 -13.96
N ALA A 653 34.28 -10.43 -14.39
CA ALA A 653 34.36 -9.12 -15.02
C ALA A 653 34.59 -7.98 -14.02
N ARG A 654 34.47 -8.25 -12.70
CA ARG A 654 34.49 -7.27 -11.62
C ARG A 654 33.49 -6.14 -11.86
N THR A 655 32.25 -6.52 -12.20
CA THR A 655 31.16 -5.57 -12.39
C THR A 655 29.92 -5.98 -11.61
N ALA A 656 29.05 -5.02 -11.32
CA ALA A 656 27.74 -5.27 -10.76
C ALA A 656 26.66 -4.55 -11.58
N ARG A 657 25.56 -5.24 -11.89
CA ARG A 657 24.32 -4.61 -12.34
C ARG A 657 23.44 -4.34 -11.13
N VAL A 658 23.04 -3.09 -10.96
CA VAL A 658 22.42 -2.60 -9.73
C VAL A 658 21.21 -1.76 -10.09
N GLY A 659 20.05 -2.12 -9.53
CA GLY A 659 18.84 -1.33 -9.67
C GLY A 659 18.89 -0.03 -8.85
N PRO A 660 18.08 0.99 -9.18
CA PRO A 660 18.14 2.31 -8.57
C PRO A 660 18.00 2.30 -7.05
N CYS A 661 17.14 1.44 -6.51
CA CYS A 661 16.78 1.46 -5.09
C CYS A 661 17.68 0.64 -4.16
N VAL A 662 18.78 0.08 -4.68
CA VAL A 662 19.73 -0.69 -3.88
C VAL A 662 20.44 0.25 -2.89
N SER A 663 20.48 -0.12 -1.62
CA SER A 663 21.25 0.58 -0.59
C SER A 663 22.73 0.18 -0.63
N GLY A 664 23.60 1.01 -0.07
CA GLY A 664 25.01 0.66 0.13
C GLY A 664 25.20 -0.68 0.88
N ARG A 665 24.33 -0.98 1.85
CA ARG A 665 24.31 -2.25 2.59
C ARG A 665 23.97 -3.43 1.70
N ALA A 666 22.91 -3.31 0.90
CA ALA A 666 22.48 -4.39 0.01
C ALA A 666 23.55 -4.70 -1.06
N LEU A 667 24.19 -3.66 -1.62
CA LEU A 667 25.30 -3.86 -2.54
C LEU A 667 26.50 -4.52 -1.85
N ARG A 668 26.88 -4.04 -0.65
CA ARG A 668 27.97 -4.65 0.13
C ARG A 668 27.71 -6.12 0.45
N ALA A 669 26.49 -6.48 0.86
CA ALA A 669 26.12 -7.86 1.14
C ALA A 669 26.28 -8.76 -0.10
N ALA A 670 26.07 -8.23 -1.30
CA ALA A 670 26.26 -8.95 -2.56
C ALA A 670 27.74 -9.03 -3.00
N THR A 671 28.57 -8.02 -2.73
CA THR A 671 29.95 -7.97 -3.21
C THR A 671 30.99 -8.50 -2.22
N ALA A 672 30.73 -8.41 -0.91
CA ALA A 672 31.66 -8.85 0.13
C ALA A 672 32.02 -10.35 0.07
N PRO A 673 31.09 -11.29 -0.21
CA PRO A 673 31.41 -12.72 -0.31
C PRO A 673 32.40 -13.07 -1.43
N VAL A 674 32.51 -12.22 -2.45
CA VAL A 674 33.44 -12.40 -3.58
C VAL A 674 34.69 -11.51 -3.48
N GLY A 675 34.91 -10.83 -2.34
CA GLY A 675 36.10 -10.01 -2.09
C GLY A 675 36.15 -8.73 -2.93
N LEU A 676 34.99 -8.19 -3.32
CA LEU A 676 34.87 -7.00 -4.16
C LEU A 676 34.12 -5.86 -3.44
N HIS A 677 34.42 -4.63 -3.82
CA HIS A 677 33.82 -3.41 -3.28
C HIS A 677 33.51 -2.39 -4.38
N PHE A 678 32.48 -1.58 -4.13
CA PHE A 678 32.16 -0.38 -4.88
C PHE A 678 32.27 0.84 -3.95
N PRO A 679 32.86 1.97 -4.38
CA PRO A 679 32.97 3.20 -3.56
C PRO A 679 31.59 3.71 -3.15
N GLY A 680 31.14 3.28 -1.98
CA GLY A 680 29.77 3.40 -1.52
C GLY A 680 29.57 4.57 -0.54
N PRO A 681 28.31 4.88 -0.21
CA PRO A 681 28.01 5.96 0.73
C PRO A 681 28.58 5.67 2.13
N HIS A 682 28.87 6.74 2.88
CA HIS A 682 29.36 6.65 4.27
C HIS A 682 28.37 5.97 5.22
N LEU A 683 27.07 6.07 4.92
CA LEU A 683 25.99 5.40 5.63
C LEU A 683 25.48 4.22 4.80
N SER A 684 25.35 3.05 5.40
CA SER A 684 25.03 1.83 4.64
C SER A 684 23.62 1.85 4.05
N GLU A 685 22.65 2.48 4.71
CA GLU A 685 21.25 2.53 4.25
C GLU A 685 21.00 3.58 3.16
N VAL A 686 22.01 4.40 2.82
CA VAL A 686 21.87 5.38 1.73
C VAL A 686 21.68 4.64 0.42
N GLY A 687 20.68 5.12 -0.32
CA GLY A 687 20.31 4.65 -1.63
C GLY A 687 21.30 5.04 -2.72
N LEU A 688 21.69 4.08 -3.56
CA LEU A 688 22.74 4.30 -4.55
C LEU A 688 22.34 5.25 -5.68
N SER A 689 21.07 5.26 -6.12
CA SER A 689 20.64 6.13 -7.22
C SER A 689 20.87 7.61 -6.91
N GLY A 690 20.33 8.12 -5.79
CA GLY A 690 20.54 9.51 -5.39
C GLY A 690 22.01 9.83 -5.15
N PHE A 691 22.73 8.91 -4.52
CA PHE A 691 24.16 9.05 -4.23
C PHE A 691 25.00 9.18 -5.53
N ILE A 692 24.89 8.23 -6.45
CA ILE A 692 25.66 8.17 -7.70
C ILE A 692 25.28 9.30 -8.66
N LEU A 693 23.99 9.56 -8.85
CA LEU A 693 23.53 10.58 -9.82
C LEU A 693 23.92 12.00 -9.42
N GLY A 694 24.21 12.25 -8.14
CA GLY A 694 24.79 13.49 -7.65
C GLY A 694 26.31 13.48 -7.51
N GLY A 695 27.00 12.44 -7.99
CA GLY A 695 28.47 12.35 -8.05
C GLY A 695 29.06 11.31 -7.11
N GLY A 696 28.41 11.08 -5.96
CA GLY A 696 28.74 10.03 -5.00
C GLY A 696 30.07 10.21 -4.24
N ASN A 697 30.10 11.13 -3.27
CA ASN A 697 31.24 11.33 -2.38
C ASN A 697 31.12 10.41 -1.15
N GLY A 698 31.91 9.33 -1.11
CA GLY A 698 31.74 8.25 -0.14
C GLY A 698 33.04 7.59 0.30
N TRP A 699 32.93 6.37 0.84
CA TRP A 699 34.08 5.53 1.20
C TRP A 699 34.90 5.16 -0.05
N GLY A 700 36.22 5.27 0.06
CA GLY A 700 37.18 4.93 -0.99
C GLY A 700 37.36 6.03 -2.03
N VAL A 701 36.79 7.22 -1.80
CA VAL A 701 36.75 8.30 -2.81
C VAL A 701 38.13 8.80 -3.23
N ARG A 702 39.11 8.76 -2.32
CA ARG A 702 40.51 9.11 -2.63
C ARG A 702 41.25 8.01 -3.40
N HIS A 703 40.83 6.77 -3.22
CA HIS A 703 41.52 5.61 -3.77
C HIS A 703 41.02 5.25 -5.17
N TRP A 704 39.71 5.31 -5.39
CA TRP A 704 39.06 4.91 -6.64
C TRP A 704 38.28 6.03 -7.32
N GLY A 705 38.33 7.25 -6.80
CA GLY A 705 37.51 8.36 -7.27
C GLY A 705 36.07 8.30 -6.72
N ALA A 706 35.25 9.25 -7.14
CA ALA A 706 33.85 9.32 -6.73
C ALA A 706 33.07 8.10 -7.24
N ALA A 707 31.94 7.79 -6.60
CA ALA A 707 31.13 6.64 -7.00
C ALA A 707 30.70 6.74 -8.47
N ALA A 708 30.39 7.96 -8.95
CA ALA A 708 30.07 8.21 -10.35
C ALA A 708 31.23 7.91 -11.31
N ASP A 709 32.50 8.06 -10.89
CA ASP A 709 33.67 7.72 -11.72
C ASP A 709 33.80 6.20 -11.96
N ASN A 710 33.09 5.41 -11.15
CA ASN A 710 33.09 3.96 -11.17
C ASN A 710 31.84 3.37 -11.84
N VAL A 711 31.03 4.21 -12.50
CA VAL A 711 29.94 3.73 -13.38
C VAL A 711 30.51 3.47 -14.77
N VAL A 712 30.13 2.33 -15.35
CA VAL A 712 30.52 1.90 -16.71
C VAL A 712 29.42 2.18 -17.71
N GLU A 713 28.17 1.94 -17.32
CA GLU A 713 26.98 2.10 -18.18
C GLU A 713 25.77 2.45 -17.29
N PHE A 714 24.87 3.27 -17.81
CA PHE A 714 23.53 3.50 -17.26
C PHE A 714 22.49 2.94 -18.20
N GLU A 715 21.38 2.43 -17.64
CA GLU A 715 20.15 2.25 -18.38
C GLU A 715 19.13 3.28 -17.87
N ALA A 716 18.56 4.07 -18.78
CA ALA A 716 17.77 5.24 -18.40
C ALA A 716 16.65 5.54 -19.41
N VAL A 717 15.56 6.14 -18.94
CA VAL A 717 14.48 6.65 -19.78
C VAL A 717 14.73 8.12 -20.10
N VAL A 718 14.79 8.43 -21.39
CA VAL A 718 14.95 9.79 -21.94
C VAL A 718 13.71 10.22 -22.72
N PHE A 719 13.49 11.53 -22.84
CA PHE A 719 12.28 12.13 -23.42
C PHE A 719 12.53 12.84 -24.76
N GLY A 720 13.79 13.04 -25.13
CA GLY A 720 14.24 13.68 -26.38
C GLY A 720 15.29 12.84 -27.12
N ASP A 721 16.09 13.43 -28.01
CA ASP A 721 16.97 12.69 -28.93
C ASP A 721 18.28 12.17 -28.31
N THR A 722 18.70 10.98 -28.75
CA THR A 722 20.01 10.36 -28.46
C THR A 722 20.67 9.99 -29.79
N PRO A 723 22.02 10.02 -29.89
CA PRO A 723 22.71 9.52 -31.07
C PRO A 723 22.26 8.08 -31.38
N ALA A 724 22.15 7.73 -32.67
CA ALA A 724 21.84 6.36 -33.06
C ALA A 724 22.93 5.42 -32.52
N ALA A 725 22.53 4.41 -31.74
CA ALA A 725 23.46 3.42 -31.21
C ALA A 725 24.26 2.79 -32.36
N ALA A 726 25.59 2.75 -32.25
CA ALA A 726 26.41 1.97 -33.16
C ALA A 726 25.94 0.50 -33.07
N PRO A 727 25.65 -0.18 -34.20
CA PRO A 727 25.12 -1.52 -34.16
C PRO A 727 26.11 -2.46 -33.46
N ALA A 728 25.64 -3.13 -32.41
CA ALA A 728 26.33 -4.27 -31.83
C ALA A 728 26.56 -5.30 -32.94
N ALA A 729 27.81 -5.70 -33.15
CA ALA A 729 28.17 -6.68 -34.16
C ALA A 729 27.51 -8.04 -33.84
N ALA A 730 26.41 -8.34 -34.52
CA ALA A 730 25.87 -9.68 -34.69
C ALA A 730 25.24 -9.80 -36.09
N ALA A 731 25.49 -10.93 -36.73
CA ALA A 731 25.48 -11.14 -38.17
C ALA A 731 24.11 -11.02 -38.87
N GLY A 732 24.13 -10.39 -40.05
CA GLY A 732 23.45 -10.86 -41.26
C GLY A 732 21.99 -10.42 -41.52
N GLY A 733 21.81 -9.65 -42.59
CA GLY A 733 20.54 -9.54 -43.33
C GLY A 733 19.96 -8.14 -43.39
N GLY A 734 20.19 -7.41 -44.49
CA GLY A 734 19.77 -6.03 -44.66
C GLY A 734 18.33 -5.83 -45.14
N SER A 735 17.81 -4.62 -44.92
CA SER A 735 17.05 -3.88 -45.93
C SER A 735 17.09 -2.39 -45.57
N SER A 736 17.49 -1.56 -46.53
CA SER A 736 17.55 -0.11 -46.44
C SER A 736 16.16 0.49 -46.67
N GLY A 737 15.59 1.13 -45.65
CA GLY A 737 14.39 1.96 -45.75
C GLY A 737 14.70 3.39 -45.32
N SER A 738 14.64 4.32 -46.27
CA SER A 738 14.71 5.77 -46.07
C SER A 738 13.66 6.26 -45.08
N SER A 739 14.04 7.00 -44.03
CA SER A 739 13.11 7.66 -43.12
C SER A 739 13.21 9.18 -43.23
N SER A 740 12.13 9.79 -43.72
CA SER A 740 11.86 11.22 -43.63
C SER A 740 11.41 11.58 -42.21
N GLY A 741 11.90 12.71 -41.70
CA GLY A 741 11.78 13.15 -40.32
C GLY A 741 10.36 13.28 -39.78
N SER A 742 10.16 12.69 -38.60
CA SER A 742 9.11 12.99 -37.64
C SER A 742 9.77 13.05 -36.26
N SER A 743 10.01 14.25 -35.76
CA SER A 743 10.63 14.52 -34.47
C SER A 743 9.57 14.56 -33.36
N SER A 744 9.01 13.41 -32.99
CA SER A 744 8.28 13.26 -31.72
C SER A 744 8.37 11.82 -31.19
N ALA A 745 9.58 11.33 -30.99
CA ALA A 745 9.77 10.06 -30.30
C ALA A 745 9.41 10.26 -28.82
N GLY A 746 8.37 9.55 -28.34
CA GLY A 746 7.99 9.53 -26.92
C GLY A 746 9.10 8.97 -26.01
N PRO A 747 8.84 8.86 -24.70
CA PRO A 747 9.82 8.36 -23.74
C PRO A 747 10.33 6.97 -24.14
N ARG A 748 11.64 6.77 -24.07
CA ARG A 748 12.27 5.49 -24.45
C ARG A 748 13.41 5.12 -23.51
N LEU A 749 13.60 3.82 -23.33
CA LEU A 749 14.71 3.25 -22.59
C LEU A 749 15.98 3.23 -23.47
N VAL A 750 17.10 3.72 -22.93
CA VAL A 750 18.40 3.76 -23.62
C VAL A 750 19.52 3.25 -22.71
N ARG A 751 20.56 2.67 -23.31
CA ARG A 751 21.83 2.37 -22.64
C ARG A 751 22.88 3.41 -22.97
N VAL A 752 23.46 3.97 -21.93
CA VAL A 752 24.35 5.13 -21.99
C VAL A 752 25.70 4.76 -21.40
N SER A 753 26.73 4.77 -22.24
CA SER A 753 28.13 4.57 -21.86
C SER A 753 29.00 5.66 -22.47
N ALA A 754 30.30 5.64 -22.17
CA ALA A 754 31.27 6.54 -22.78
C ALA A 754 31.35 6.39 -24.31
N GLU A 755 30.97 5.24 -24.85
CA GLU A 755 30.98 4.94 -26.28
C GLU A 755 29.65 5.25 -26.97
N SER A 756 28.50 5.08 -26.28
CA SER A 756 27.18 5.21 -26.92
C SER A 756 26.63 6.64 -26.95
N ASP A 757 26.72 7.38 -25.84
CA ASP A 757 26.37 8.81 -25.76
C ASP A 757 27.27 9.47 -24.70
N PRO A 758 28.52 9.85 -25.06
CA PRO A 758 29.51 10.38 -24.11
C PRO A 758 29.03 11.61 -23.36
N GLU A 759 28.19 12.43 -24.01
CA GLU A 759 27.67 13.67 -23.45
C GLU A 759 26.62 13.40 -22.36
N LEU A 760 25.66 12.52 -22.66
CA LEU A 760 24.68 12.09 -21.66
C LEU A 760 25.35 11.29 -20.54
N PHE A 761 26.31 10.43 -20.86
CA PHE A 761 27.08 9.67 -19.88
C PHE A 761 27.82 10.57 -18.88
N TRP A 762 28.46 11.62 -19.39
CA TRP A 762 29.10 12.65 -18.55
C TRP A 762 28.08 13.37 -17.66
N GLY A 763 26.92 13.76 -18.20
CA GLY A 763 25.88 14.46 -17.45
C GLY A 763 25.23 13.60 -16.36
N LEU A 764 24.96 12.32 -16.64
CA LEU A 764 24.38 11.39 -15.67
C LEU A 764 25.30 11.17 -14.45
N LYS A 765 26.62 11.30 -14.64
CA LYS A 765 27.63 11.28 -13.58
C LYS A 765 27.70 12.62 -12.84
N GLY A 766 26.68 12.96 -12.06
CA GLY A 766 26.70 14.14 -11.18
C GLY A 766 25.52 15.11 -11.35
N ALA A 767 24.72 14.96 -12.42
CA ALA A 767 23.50 15.73 -12.64
C ALA A 767 22.32 14.85 -13.12
N GLY A 768 22.38 13.54 -12.87
CA GLY A 768 21.54 12.59 -13.60
C GLY A 768 20.04 12.70 -13.36
N PHE A 769 19.62 13.14 -12.17
CA PHE A 769 18.20 13.35 -11.83
C PHE A 769 17.54 14.51 -12.60
N PHE A 770 18.31 15.37 -13.27
CA PHE A 770 17.76 16.37 -14.17
C PHE A 770 17.60 15.86 -15.61
N LEU A 771 18.31 14.79 -15.98
CA LEU A 771 18.54 14.45 -17.38
C LEU A 771 17.76 13.21 -17.82
N ALA A 772 17.55 12.24 -16.93
CA ALA A 772 16.85 11.00 -17.25
C ALA A 772 16.26 10.33 -16.00
N VAL A 773 15.36 9.36 -16.21
CA VAL A 773 14.95 8.41 -15.15
C VAL A 773 15.83 7.17 -15.26
N VAL A 774 16.82 7.03 -14.38
CA VAL A 774 17.76 5.89 -14.40
C VAL A 774 17.12 4.65 -13.76
N THR A 775 17.14 3.54 -14.48
CA THR A 775 16.51 2.26 -14.09
C THR A 775 17.52 1.15 -13.80
N GLU A 776 18.79 1.31 -14.18
CA GLU A 776 19.88 0.39 -13.83
C GLU A 776 21.25 1.09 -13.92
N PHE A 777 22.20 0.64 -13.09
CA PHE A 777 23.60 1.03 -13.11
C PHE A 777 24.47 -0.20 -13.36
N VAL A 778 25.48 -0.08 -14.22
CA VAL A 778 26.58 -1.05 -14.33
C VAL A 778 27.80 -0.45 -13.64
N LEU A 779 28.19 -1.03 -12.52
CA LEU A 779 29.25 -0.53 -11.65
C LEU A 779 30.53 -1.33 -11.85
N ARG A 780 31.68 -0.64 -11.83
CA ARG A 780 33.00 -1.25 -11.70
C ARG A 780 33.27 -1.56 -10.23
N LEU A 781 33.71 -2.79 -9.96
CA LEU A 781 34.07 -3.25 -8.61
C LEU A 781 35.59 -3.37 -8.46
N HIS A 782 36.07 -3.18 -7.23
CA HIS A 782 37.48 -3.19 -6.87
C HIS A 782 37.78 -4.28 -5.84
N PRO A 783 38.93 -4.96 -5.94
CA PRO A 783 39.38 -5.88 -4.90
C PRO A 783 39.57 -5.18 -3.55
N VAL A 784 39.17 -5.83 -2.46
CA VAL A 784 39.31 -5.30 -1.10
C VAL A 784 39.73 -6.41 -0.13
N PRO A 785 40.56 -6.12 0.90
CA PRO A 785 40.89 -7.14 1.90
C PRO A 785 39.68 -7.48 2.79
N ALA A 786 39.69 -8.68 3.36
CA ALA A 786 38.60 -9.19 4.23
C ALA A 786 38.43 -8.39 5.53
N ALA A 787 39.48 -7.70 5.97
CA ALA A 787 39.46 -6.78 7.08
C ALA A 787 40.19 -5.49 6.69
N LEU A 788 39.60 -4.34 7.04
CA LEU A 788 40.17 -3.02 6.76
C LEU A 788 40.90 -2.51 8.00
N PRO A 789 42.16 -2.08 7.88
CA PRO A 789 42.82 -1.31 8.93
C PRO A 789 42.04 -0.01 9.19
N LEU A 790 41.85 0.30 10.46
CA LEU A 790 41.24 1.55 10.92
C LEU A 790 41.95 2.06 12.16
N THR A 791 42.11 3.38 12.23
CA THR A 791 42.47 4.12 13.46
C THR A 791 41.47 5.26 13.68
N CYS A 792 40.90 5.36 14.87
CA CYS A 792 39.95 6.41 15.23
C CYS A 792 40.31 7.04 16.58
N ALA A 793 40.50 8.35 16.61
CA ALA A 793 40.89 9.12 17.79
C ALA A 793 39.80 10.15 18.17
N ILE A 794 39.50 10.27 19.46
CA ILE A 794 38.47 11.16 19.99
C ILE A 794 39.11 12.23 20.87
N TYR A 795 38.73 13.49 20.67
CA TYR A 795 39.23 14.66 21.37
C TYR A 795 38.06 15.51 21.92
N PRO A 796 38.28 16.28 23.00
CA PRO A 796 37.28 17.24 23.47
C PRO A 796 37.08 18.38 22.45
N LEU A 797 35.90 19.01 22.42
CA LEU A 797 35.60 20.16 21.54
C LEU A 797 36.61 21.32 21.72
N THR A 798 37.18 21.49 22.91
CA THR A 798 38.22 22.50 23.19
C THR A 798 39.49 22.33 22.36
N ALA A 799 39.76 21.12 21.86
CA ALA A 799 40.91 20.83 21.01
C ALA A 799 40.64 21.07 19.51
N LEU A 800 39.43 21.50 19.12
CA LEU A 800 39.01 21.60 17.72
C LEU A 800 39.97 22.40 16.82
N GLU A 801 40.53 23.51 17.31
CA GLU A 801 41.51 24.31 16.54
C GLU A 801 42.77 23.50 16.18
N GLN A 802 43.33 22.84 17.19
CA GLN A 802 44.56 22.06 17.04
C GLN A 802 44.31 20.84 16.15
N VAL A 803 43.17 20.16 16.36
CA VAL A 803 42.75 19.00 15.56
C VAL A 803 42.49 19.39 14.11
N ALA A 804 41.81 20.51 13.85
CA ALA A 804 41.55 20.97 12.48
C ALA A 804 42.84 21.37 11.75
N ALA A 805 43.76 22.07 12.42
CA ALA A 805 45.07 22.42 11.87
C ALA A 805 45.93 21.18 11.58
N PHE A 806 45.89 20.18 12.46
CA PHE A 806 46.48 18.88 12.20
C PHE A 806 45.82 18.22 10.99
N PHE A 807 44.50 18.09 10.97
CA PHE A 807 43.76 17.39 9.92
C PHE A 807 43.98 18.00 8.53
N GLN A 808 44.05 19.33 8.43
CA GLN A 808 44.38 20.03 7.17
C GLN A 808 45.71 19.57 6.59
N ARG A 809 46.78 19.52 7.40
CA ARG A 809 48.14 19.10 6.97
C ARG A 809 48.25 17.58 6.81
N PHE A 810 47.62 16.85 7.72
CA PHE A 810 47.62 15.41 7.75
C PHE A 810 46.95 14.85 6.50
N HIS A 811 45.80 15.38 6.11
CA HIS A 811 45.07 14.98 4.90
C HIS A 811 45.93 15.02 3.63
N THR A 812 46.71 16.10 3.44
CA THR A 812 47.55 16.26 2.24
C THR A 812 48.76 15.33 2.24
N SER A 813 49.16 14.80 3.40
CA SER A 813 50.24 13.80 3.53
C SER A 813 49.76 12.35 3.43
N LEU A 814 48.45 12.10 3.54
CA LEU A 814 47.89 10.75 3.53
C LEU A 814 48.02 10.09 2.15
N PRO A 815 48.43 8.81 2.08
CA PRO A 815 48.35 8.00 0.87
C PRO A 815 46.91 7.95 0.33
N THR A 816 46.75 7.81 -0.99
CA THR A 816 45.41 7.78 -1.63
C THR A 816 44.56 6.57 -1.20
N CYS A 817 45.19 5.49 -0.74
CA CYS A 817 44.53 4.31 -0.19
C CYS A 817 44.03 4.49 1.26
N VAL A 818 44.33 5.62 1.90
CA VAL A 818 43.88 5.98 3.25
C VAL A 818 42.90 7.15 3.19
N GLU A 819 41.69 6.92 3.70
CA GLU A 819 40.68 7.95 3.84
C GLU A 819 40.66 8.48 5.27
N GLY A 820 40.98 9.77 5.42
CA GLY A 820 40.87 10.48 6.69
C GLY A 820 39.58 11.28 6.75
N SER A 821 38.88 11.29 7.89
CA SER A 821 37.73 12.14 8.15
C SER A 821 37.83 12.83 9.50
N LEU A 822 37.21 14.02 9.60
CA LEU A 822 37.01 14.76 10.83
C LEU A 822 35.52 14.95 11.04
N ALA A 823 35.05 14.62 12.24
CA ALA A 823 33.65 14.72 12.64
C ALA A 823 33.51 15.46 13.96
N ILE A 824 32.48 16.29 14.10
CA ILE A 824 32.07 16.88 15.37
C ILE A 824 30.68 16.34 15.68
N VAL A 825 30.55 15.65 16.81
CA VAL A 825 29.30 14.97 17.22
C VAL A 825 28.79 15.58 18.52
N GLY A 826 27.47 15.75 18.63
CA GLY A 826 26.81 16.29 19.83
C GLY A 826 26.96 15.38 21.06
N GLY A 827 26.91 15.98 22.26
CA GLY A 827 26.88 15.24 23.51
C GLY A 827 25.46 14.81 23.88
N GLY A 828 25.27 13.55 24.27
CA GLY A 828 24.04 13.04 24.85
C GLY A 828 23.81 13.66 26.22
N GLY A 829 22.85 14.58 26.32
CA GLY A 829 22.38 15.09 27.60
C GLY A 829 21.83 13.96 28.46
N GLY A 830 22.44 13.74 29.62
CA GLY A 830 21.81 12.96 30.69
C GLY A 830 20.58 13.73 31.19
N GLY A 831 19.39 13.35 30.71
CA GLY A 831 18.11 13.83 31.23
C GLY A 831 17.02 13.88 30.17
N GLY A 832 16.05 12.96 30.25
CA GLY A 832 14.75 13.20 29.59
C GLY A 832 13.83 12.02 29.24
N ASP A 833 14.26 10.76 29.16
CA ASP A 833 13.36 9.63 28.80
C ASP A 833 12.98 8.75 30.01
N ALA A 834 12.94 9.35 31.20
CA ALA A 834 12.39 8.73 32.39
C ALA A 834 10.92 9.14 32.54
N ASN A 835 10.02 8.46 31.84
CA ASN A 835 8.65 8.33 32.31
C ASN A 835 8.30 6.84 32.35
N GLY A 836 8.53 6.26 33.53
CA GLY A 836 8.29 4.86 33.79
C GLY A 836 6.80 4.54 33.90
N SER A 837 6.39 3.43 33.29
CA SER A 837 5.43 2.54 33.93
C SER A 837 6.20 1.32 34.41
N SER A 838 6.43 1.28 35.72
CA SER A 838 6.81 0.08 36.45
C SER A 838 5.69 -0.95 36.30
N ASP A 839 5.98 -2.10 35.69
CA ASP A 839 5.29 -3.33 36.05
C ASP A 839 6.29 -4.49 35.93
N GLY A 840 6.57 -5.08 37.08
CA GLY A 840 7.40 -6.26 37.19
C GLY A 840 6.64 -7.49 36.73
N SER A 841 7.22 -8.25 35.81
CA SER A 841 7.11 -9.70 35.86
C SER A 841 8.34 -10.35 35.25
N SER A 842 8.93 -11.21 36.06
CA SER A 842 10.12 -12.02 35.82
C SER A 842 9.79 -13.23 34.93
N GLY A 843 10.63 -13.44 33.90
CA GLY A 843 11.02 -14.78 33.42
C GLY A 843 10.12 -15.47 32.37
N SER A 844 10.55 -15.48 31.11
CA SER A 844 11.22 -16.64 30.51
C SER A 844 11.38 -16.46 28.99
N SER A 845 12.64 -16.47 28.57
CA SER A 845 13.17 -16.44 27.21
C SER A 845 12.95 -17.74 26.43
N ASN A 846 12.63 -17.59 25.14
CA ASN A 846 13.06 -18.40 23.97
C ASN A 846 12.35 -17.79 22.74
N GLY A 847 12.95 -17.35 21.64
CA GLY A 847 14.29 -17.53 21.09
C GLY A 847 14.15 -17.87 19.60
N SER A 848 14.39 -16.91 18.70
CA SER A 848 14.81 -17.16 17.31
C SER A 848 15.72 -16.04 16.85
N SER A 849 16.97 -16.16 17.27
CA SER A 849 18.14 -15.47 16.74
C SER A 849 18.53 -16.04 15.38
N SER A 850 18.68 -15.17 14.37
CA SER A 850 19.74 -15.35 13.37
C SER A 850 20.95 -14.56 13.88
N GLY A 851 22.09 -15.25 14.04
CA GLY A 851 23.32 -14.76 14.68
C GLY A 851 23.82 -13.45 14.07
N ASP A 852 24.47 -12.58 14.82
CA ASP A 852 25.71 -12.85 15.57
C ASP A 852 25.78 -11.82 16.71
N ASP A 853 25.51 -12.24 17.95
CA ASP A 853 25.76 -11.43 19.16
C ASP A 853 26.73 -12.21 20.04
N SER A 854 27.98 -12.27 19.57
CA SER A 854 29.10 -12.64 20.42
C SER A 854 29.27 -11.51 21.44
N GLY A 855 29.16 -11.85 22.73
CA GLY A 855 29.12 -10.91 23.85
C GLY A 855 30.40 -10.07 24.06
N GLY A 856 30.69 -9.18 23.12
CA GLY A 856 31.66 -8.11 23.26
C GLY A 856 31.02 -6.89 23.92
N GLU A 857 31.68 -6.33 24.93
CA GLU A 857 31.34 -4.99 25.43
C GLU A 857 31.15 -4.01 24.27
N ARG A 858 30.12 -3.15 24.33
CA ARG A 858 29.97 -2.07 23.35
C ARG A 858 31.30 -1.30 23.27
N PRO A 859 31.88 -1.10 22.08
CA PRO A 859 33.18 -0.45 21.96
C PRO A 859 33.13 0.97 22.54
N GLU A 860 34.22 1.38 23.19
CA GLU A 860 34.28 2.49 24.15
C GLU A 860 33.80 3.84 23.60
N TRP A 861 33.96 4.09 22.30
CA TRP A 861 33.46 5.27 21.57
C TRP A 861 31.93 5.35 21.43
N ARG A 862 31.21 4.27 21.80
CA ARG A 862 29.73 4.22 21.82
C ARG A 862 29.13 4.53 23.19
N ARG A 863 29.95 4.90 24.19
CA ARG A 863 29.44 5.36 25.49
C ARG A 863 28.84 6.78 25.34
N PRO A 864 27.73 7.11 26.02
CA PRO A 864 27.12 8.44 25.92
C PRO A 864 28.13 9.50 26.40
N VAL A 865 28.56 10.38 25.49
CA VAL A 865 29.40 11.51 25.85
C VAL A 865 28.51 12.68 26.25
N VAL A 866 28.72 13.28 27.41
CA VAL A 866 27.84 14.35 27.95
C VAL A 866 28.05 15.69 27.23
N THR A 867 29.17 15.85 26.52
CA THR A 867 29.57 17.07 25.81
C THR A 867 29.96 16.77 24.36
N PRO A 868 29.86 17.74 23.42
CA PRO A 868 30.32 17.53 22.05
C PRO A 868 31.81 17.14 21.98
N VAL A 869 32.15 16.30 21.00
CA VAL A 869 33.52 15.80 20.77
C VAL A 869 33.95 15.94 19.33
N VAL A 870 35.27 15.94 19.11
CA VAL A 870 35.89 15.91 17.79
C VAL A 870 36.48 14.53 17.56
N ILE A 871 36.14 13.91 16.44
CA ILE A 871 36.57 12.57 16.06
C ILE A 871 37.42 12.68 14.80
N VAL A 872 38.61 12.08 14.80
CA VAL A 872 39.44 11.91 13.60
C VAL A 872 39.56 10.42 13.31
N SER A 873 39.11 9.99 12.14
CA SER A 873 39.15 8.59 11.71
C SER A 873 39.99 8.43 10.46
N CYS A 874 40.69 7.31 10.35
CA CYS A 874 41.48 6.91 9.18
C CYS A 874 41.19 5.45 8.83
N THR A 875 40.65 5.21 7.64
CA THR A 875 40.35 3.86 7.13
C THR A 875 41.23 3.58 5.92
N ALA A 876 41.94 2.45 5.92
CA ALA A 876 42.77 2.03 4.80
C ALA A 876 42.06 0.97 3.96
N PHE A 877 42.12 1.11 2.63
CA PHE A 877 41.51 0.17 1.67
C PHE A 877 42.49 -0.89 1.15
N VAL A 878 43.61 -1.07 1.85
CA VAL A 878 44.67 -2.06 1.57
C VAL A 878 44.92 -2.91 2.81
N ALA A 879 45.61 -4.04 2.66
CA ALA A 879 45.87 -4.95 3.77
C ALA A 879 46.73 -4.28 4.87
N ALA A 880 46.56 -4.75 6.11
CA ALA A 880 47.34 -4.29 7.27
C ALA A 880 48.84 -4.52 7.05
N GLY A 881 49.67 -3.65 7.63
CA GLY A 881 51.15 -3.76 7.58
C GLY A 881 51.83 -3.08 6.38
N SER A 882 51.08 -2.32 5.55
CA SER A 882 51.71 -1.43 4.56
C SER A 882 52.51 -0.32 5.27
N PRO A 883 53.80 -0.10 4.93
CA PRO A 883 54.61 0.95 5.56
C PRO A 883 53.99 2.35 5.48
N GLU A 884 53.31 2.65 4.38
CA GLU A 884 52.65 3.95 4.16
C GLU A 884 51.41 4.13 5.05
N VAL A 885 50.66 3.04 5.31
CA VAL A 885 49.49 3.05 6.19
C VAL A 885 49.93 3.18 7.65
N GLU A 886 50.96 2.43 8.06
CA GLU A 886 51.50 2.51 9.41
C GLU A 886 52.11 3.89 9.72
N ALA A 887 52.78 4.51 8.74
CA ALA A 887 53.29 5.87 8.89
C ALA A 887 52.15 6.90 9.08
N ALA A 888 51.04 6.73 8.37
CA ALA A 888 49.85 7.57 8.56
C ALA A 888 49.21 7.37 9.94
N TYR A 889 49.10 6.12 10.39
CA TYR A 889 48.49 5.81 11.69
C TYR A 889 49.37 6.26 12.86
N ALA A 890 50.69 6.14 12.74
CA ALA A 890 51.63 6.68 13.72
C ALA A 890 51.46 8.19 13.93
N GLN A 891 51.28 8.98 12.86
CA GLN A 891 51.03 10.42 12.97
C GLN A 891 49.78 10.73 13.81
N LEU A 892 48.69 9.98 13.64
CA LEU A 892 47.48 10.17 14.44
C LEU A 892 47.65 9.65 15.88
N ARG A 893 48.38 8.55 16.07
CA ARG A 893 48.68 7.97 17.39
C ARG A 893 49.51 8.91 18.25
N ASP A 894 50.46 9.62 17.63
CA ASP A 894 51.37 10.53 18.32
C ASP A 894 50.80 11.95 18.47
N PHE A 895 49.67 12.26 17.83
CA PHE A 895 49.04 13.57 17.91
C PHE A 895 48.25 13.74 19.22
N LEU A 896 48.64 14.74 20.03
CA LEU A 896 48.00 15.14 21.29
C LEU A 896 47.58 13.98 22.20
N PRO A 897 48.48 13.05 22.56
CA PRO A 897 48.13 11.85 23.32
C PRO A 897 47.55 12.18 24.70
N ASP A 898 48.02 13.25 25.35
CA ASP A 898 47.57 13.66 26.69
C ASP A 898 46.21 14.36 26.69
N THR A 899 45.79 14.94 25.56
CA THR A 899 44.49 15.61 25.39
C THR A 899 43.42 14.66 24.84
N ARG A 900 43.85 13.56 24.21
CA ARG A 900 42.98 12.58 23.56
C ARG A 900 42.15 11.82 24.60
N ILE A 901 40.85 11.71 24.35
CA ILE A 901 39.90 10.97 25.19
C ILE A 901 40.10 9.46 25.00
N SER A 902 40.19 9.02 23.75
CA SER A 902 40.38 7.61 23.41
C SER A 902 40.97 7.44 22.01
N ILE A 903 41.63 6.32 21.76
CA ILE A 903 42.04 5.87 20.43
C ILE A 903 41.66 4.40 20.26
N GLN A 904 41.07 4.07 19.11
CA GLN A 904 40.78 2.70 18.71
C GLN A 904 41.61 2.35 17.48
N GLU A 905 42.19 1.16 17.50
CA GLU A 905 43.00 0.60 16.42
C GLU A 905 42.59 -0.84 16.12
N GLY A 906 42.74 -1.25 14.87
CA GLY A 906 42.70 -2.65 14.49
C GLY A 906 42.29 -2.85 13.03
N PRO A 907 42.61 -4.00 12.43
CA PRO A 907 41.86 -4.48 11.30
C PRO A 907 40.46 -4.88 11.78
N LEU A 908 39.42 -4.22 11.30
CA LEU A 908 38.03 -4.60 11.55
C LEU A 908 37.50 -5.42 10.37
N PRO A 909 36.59 -6.39 10.60
CA PRO A 909 35.87 -7.04 9.52
C PRO A 909 35.29 -5.99 8.58
N TYR A 910 35.41 -6.26 7.28
CA TYR A 910 35.10 -5.30 6.22
C TYR A 910 33.77 -4.54 6.43
N ASP A 911 32.69 -5.24 6.77
CA ASP A 911 31.39 -4.61 7.01
C ASP A 911 31.38 -3.71 8.25
N ALA A 912 32.00 -4.16 9.35
CA ALA A 912 32.09 -3.38 10.58
C ALA A 912 32.90 -2.09 10.40
N ALA A 913 33.95 -2.12 9.57
CA ALA A 913 34.77 -0.94 9.26
C ALA A 913 33.98 0.13 8.50
N LEU A 914 33.17 -0.28 7.51
CA LEU A 914 32.39 0.63 6.67
C LEU A 914 31.02 1.00 7.24
N SER A 915 30.59 0.34 8.31
CA SER A 915 29.36 0.63 9.06
C SER A 915 29.63 1.32 10.40
N ILE A 916 30.82 1.89 10.60
CA ILE A 916 31.17 2.58 11.85
C ILE A 916 30.24 3.77 12.15
N LEU A 917 29.63 4.37 11.12
CA LEU A 917 28.68 5.47 11.25
C LEU A 917 27.21 5.02 11.39
N ASP A 918 26.87 3.76 11.06
CA ASP A 918 25.48 3.26 11.03
C ASP A 918 24.72 3.30 12.37
N PRO A 919 25.27 2.83 13.51
CA PRO A 919 24.51 2.70 14.76
C PRO A 919 24.02 4.04 15.34
N GLY A 920 24.59 5.17 14.91
CA GLY A 920 24.10 6.50 15.26
C GLY A 920 23.08 7.08 14.26
N TRP A 921 22.97 6.51 13.06
CA TRP A 921 22.38 7.15 11.88
C TRP A 921 21.35 6.29 11.12
N SER A 922 21.26 4.99 11.39
CA SER A 922 20.30 4.08 10.75
C SER A 922 19.28 3.54 11.75
N TRP A 923 18.15 4.24 11.92
CA TRP A 923 17.05 3.81 12.79
C TRP A 923 15.69 3.97 12.09
N PRO A 924 14.74 3.04 12.26
CA PRO A 924 13.35 3.26 11.89
C PRO A 924 12.80 4.52 12.60
N GLY A 925 12.29 5.49 11.85
CA GLY A 925 11.74 6.74 12.40
C GLY A 925 12.75 7.88 12.63
N LEU A 926 14.01 7.74 12.21
CA LEU A 926 14.98 8.85 12.20
C LEU A 926 14.71 9.81 11.04
N CYS A 927 14.55 11.09 11.35
CA CYS A 927 14.55 12.19 10.39
C CYS A 927 15.96 12.75 10.27
N MET A 928 16.44 12.93 9.03
CA MET A 928 17.72 13.54 8.72
C MET A 928 17.48 14.73 7.78
N TYR A 929 18.02 15.89 8.15
CA TYR A 929 18.01 17.10 7.34
C TYR A 929 19.44 17.62 7.23
N GLY A 930 19.95 17.85 6.02
CA GLY A 930 21.36 18.14 5.79
C GLY A 930 21.60 19.28 4.80
N HIS A 931 22.80 19.85 4.88
CA HIS A 931 23.36 20.77 3.89
C HIS A 931 24.88 20.54 3.82
N GLY A 932 25.43 20.46 2.61
CA GLY A 932 26.87 20.36 2.45
C GLY A 932 27.42 21.00 1.20
N CYS A 933 28.70 21.27 1.28
CA CYS A 933 29.45 22.09 0.36
C CYS A 933 30.88 21.57 0.22
N PHE A 934 31.56 22.02 -0.83
CA PHE A 934 32.96 21.74 -1.07
C PHE A 934 33.78 22.96 -0.66
N VAL A 935 34.71 22.77 0.27
CA VAL A 935 35.57 23.80 0.85
C VAL A 935 37.01 23.52 0.42
N PRO A 936 37.75 24.48 -0.17
CA PRO A 936 39.17 24.30 -0.47
C PRO A 936 39.96 23.89 0.77
N VAL A 937 40.90 22.96 0.66
CA VAL A 937 41.72 22.45 1.79
C VAL A 937 42.32 23.59 2.65
N PRO A 938 42.89 24.67 2.08
CA PRO A 938 43.42 25.79 2.86
C PRO A 938 42.38 26.59 3.65
N ALA A 939 41.12 26.57 3.21
CA ALA A 939 40.04 27.35 3.82
C ALA A 939 39.49 26.72 5.10
N LEU A 940 39.95 25.50 5.47
CA LEU A 940 39.58 24.87 6.73
C LEU A 940 40.01 25.74 7.91
N VAL A 941 41.27 26.16 8.02
CA VAL A 941 41.80 26.89 9.21
C VAL A 941 42.16 28.36 8.93
N ALA A 942 42.15 28.79 7.65
CA ALA A 942 42.72 30.05 7.15
C ALA A 942 44.24 30.14 7.35
N ALA A 943 44.95 30.68 6.35
CA ALA A 943 46.40 30.92 6.45
C ALA A 943 46.65 32.16 7.34
N PRO A 944 47.66 32.16 8.22
CA PRO A 944 48.07 33.38 8.91
C PRO A 944 48.50 34.44 7.88
N ALA A 945 48.20 35.70 8.17
CA ALA A 945 48.39 36.84 7.27
C ALA A 945 49.88 37.23 7.03
N ASP A 946 50.83 36.37 7.41
CA ASP A 946 52.22 36.76 7.66
C ASP A 946 53.23 36.23 6.62
N ASP A 947 52.79 35.48 5.60
CA ASP A 947 53.67 35.02 4.51
C ASP A 947 53.56 35.93 3.27
N GLU A 948 54.45 36.92 3.19
CA GLU A 948 54.70 37.70 1.97
C GLU A 948 55.27 36.78 0.87
N GLY A 949 54.40 36.07 0.13
CA GLY A 949 54.88 35.21 -0.95
C GLY A 949 53.85 34.58 -1.88
N VAL A 950 52.55 34.56 -1.56
CA VAL A 950 51.54 33.94 -2.44
C VAL A 950 50.61 35.00 -3.02
N ALA A 951 50.96 35.48 -4.21
CA ALA A 951 50.12 36.38 -4.98
C ALA A 951 48.86 35.67 -5.51
N ALA A 952 47.72 36.19 -5.06
CA ALA A 952 46.43 36.32 -5.78
C ALA A 952 45.78 35.08 -6.41
N ALA A 953 44.77 34.54 -5.71
CA ALA A 953 43.57 34.01 -6.33
C ALA A 953 42.33 34.57 -5.63
N GLY A 954 41.78 35.68 -6.16
CA GLY A 954 40.41 36.16 -5.96
C GLY A 954 40.00 36.55 -4.52
N GLY A 955 40.03 37.85 -4.23
CA GLY A 955 39.61 38.41 -2.93
C GLY A 955 38.19 38.01 -2.51
N LYS A 956 38.12 37.18 -1.47
CA LYS A 956 37.03 37.14 -0.50
C LYS A 956 37.68 37.18 0.89
N ASP A 957 37.12 38.01 1.75
CA ASP A 957 37.48 38.12 3.16
C ASP A 957 37.13 36.79 3.85
N CYS A 958 38.11 35.91 4.07
CA CYS A 958 37.90 34.54 4.53
C CYS A 958 37.70 34.49 6.06
N GLY A 959 36.49 34.80 6.52
CA GLY A 959 36.01 34.25 7.79
C GLY A 959 36.01 32.72 7.69
N GLY A 960 37.01 32.06 8.29
CA GLY A 960 37.38 30.67 7.97
C GLY A 960 36.30 29.61 8.26
N ALA A 961 36.30 28.51 7.50
CA ALA A 961 35.33 27.42 7.63
C ALA A 961 35.31 26.79 9.03
N LEU A 962 36.47 26.70 9.70
CA LEU A 962 36.59 26.23 11.08
C LEU A 962 35.81 27.10 12.08
N ALA A 963 35.75 28.42 11.86
CA ALA A 963 34.98 29.31 12.73
C ALA A 963 33.48 29.01 12.63
N ALA A 964 32.99 28.80 11.40
CA ALA A 964 31.60 28.39 11.15
C ALA A 964 31.30 27.01 11.77
N LEU A 965 32.19 26.03 11.62
CA LEU A 965 32.06 24.71 12.24
C LEU A 965 32.02 24.79 13.77
N ARG A 966 32.86 25.61 14.39
CA ARG A 966 32.84 25.82 15.84
C ARG A 966 31.52 26.46 16.30
N GLN A 967 31.07 27.50 15.62
CA GLN A 967 29.81 28.16 15.96
C GLN A 967 28.63 27.20 15.83
N ALA A 968 28.59 26.41 14.76
CA ALA A 968 27.56 25.39 14.56
C ALA A 968 27.63 24.30 15.64
N ALA A 969 28.82 23.89 16.08
CA ALA A 969 29.00 22.92 17.16
C ALA A 969 28.44 23.42 18.49
N HIS A 970 28.63 24.70 18.82
CA HIS A 970 28.11 25.29 20.06
C HIS A 970 26.59 25.48 20.07
N THR A 971 25.96 25.55 18.89
CA THR A 971 24.51 25.77 18.74
C THR A 971 23.75 24.53 18.30
N MET A 972 24.37 23.35 18.35
CA MET A 972 23.75 22.08 17.98
C MET A 972 22.41 21.88 18.70
N THR A 973 21.37 21.62 17.91
CA THR A 973 19.99 21.49 18.41
C THR A 973 19.62 20.07 18.81
N SER A 974 20.38 19.06 18.36
CA SER A 974 20.17 17.65 18.69
C SER A 974 21.49 17.00 19.07
N PRO A 975 21.50 16.09 20.08
CA PRO A 975 22.69 15.31 20.44
C PRO A 975 23.10 14.33 19.33
N ARG A 976 22.22 14.05 18.37
CA ARG A 976 22.50 13.19 17.22
C ARG A 976 23.02 13.96 16.00
N SER A 977 23.02 15.30 16.04
CA SER A 977 23.54 16.10 14.94
C SER A 977 25.05 15.91 14.77
N ILE A 978 25.53 16.05 13.52
CA ILE A 978 26.95 15.99 13.20
C ILE A 978 27.36 17.18 12.32
N LEU A 979 28.64 17.53 12.41
CA LEU A 979 29.35 18.28 11.39
C LEU A 979 30.45 17.37 10.84
N LEU A 980 30.44 17.12 9.54
CA LEU A 980 31.36 16.19 8.88
C LEU A 980 32.29 16.96 7.95
N VAL A 981 33.58 16.62 7.99
CA VAL A 981 34.61 17.07 7.05
C VAL A 981 35.33 15.84 6.53
N CYS A 982 35.18 15.53 5.25
CA CYS A 982 35.88 14.42 4.62
C CYS A 982 36.41 14.83 3.24
N PRO A 983 37.40 14.13 2.68
CA PRO A 983 37.98 14.49 1.40
C PRO A 983 37.00 14.29 0.24
N SER A 984 37.12 15.13 -0.78
CA SER A 984 36.53 14.88 -2.09
C SER A 984 37.46 14.02 -2.95
N ALA A 985 36.96 13.58 -4.10
CA ALA A 985 37.77 12.87 -5.08
C ALA A 985 38.94 13.72 -5.59
N PRO A 986 40.08 13.11 -5.93
CA PRO A 986 41.24 13.80 -6.47
C PRO A 986 40.98 14.26 -7.92
N SER A 987 41.68 15.31 -8.37
CA SER A 987 41.60 15.79 -9.77
C SER A 987 42.25 14.83 -10.77
N THR A 988 43.24 14.06 -10.34
CA THR A 988 43.90 13.01 -11.14
C THR A 988 43.38 11.64 -10.71
N ALA A 989 42.79 10.90 -11.64
CA ALA A 989 42.31 9.56 -11.38
C ALA A 989 43.50 8.61 -11.14
N PRO A 990 43.56 7.85 -10.03
CA PRO A 990 44.60 6.86 -9.81
C PRO A 990 44.52 5.76 -10.90
N GLY A 991 45.50 5.72 -11.80
CA GLY A 991 45.58 4.70 -12.87
C GLY A 991 45.67 5.25 -14.31
N SER A 992 45.60 6.56 -14.55
CA SER A 992 45.87 7.12 -15.88
C SER A 992 47.38 7.24 -16.15
N SER A 993 48.05 6.11 -16.44
CA SER A 993 49.39 6.15 -17.04
C SER A 993 49.29 6.57 -18.51
N SER A 994 49.24 7.87 -18.80
CA SER A 994 49.60 8.38 -20.12
C SER A 994 50.99 9.02 -20.02
N SER A 995 52.01 8.26 -20.43
CA SER A 995 53.33 8.79 -20.73
C SER A 995 53.22 9.72 -21.95
N SER A 996 53.13 11.03 -21.73
CA SER A 996 53.50 12.00 -22.75
C SER A 996 53.98 13.30 -22.09
N SER A 997 55.29 13.47 -22.06
CA SER A 997 55.94 14.76 -21.83
C SER A 997 55.55 15.71 -22.97
N GLY A 998 54.89 16.82 -22.65
CA GLY A 998 54.53 17.87 -23.61
C GLY A 998 54.11 19.15 -22.90
N ASN A 999 54.83 20.23 -23.18
CA ASN A 999 54.68 21.57 -22.59
C ASN A 999 53.28 22.17 -22.73
N GLY A 1000 52.81 22.77 -21.62
CA GLY A 1000 52.18 24.09 -21.56
C GLY A 1000 50.98 24.42 -22.45
N SER A 1001 49.77 24.17 -21.94
CA SER A 1001 48.64 25.12 -22.03
C SER A 1001 47.61 24.82 -20.93
N SER A 1002 47.29 25.83 -20.14
CA SER A 1002 46.24 25.79 -19.13
C SER A 1002 44.87 25.92 -19.81
N SER A 1003 44.23 24.80 -20.14
CA SER A 1003 42.81 24.77 -20.51
C SER A 1003 42.20 23.38 -20.26
N GLY A 1004 41.27 23.31 -19.30
CA GLY A 1004 40.29 22.23 -19.14
C GLY A 1004 40.76 20.98 -18.39
N SER A 1005 40.62 20.98 -17.06
CA SER A 1005 40.60 19.72 -16.29
C SER A 1005 39.41 18.88 -16.76
N SER A 1006 39.66 17.74 -17.42
CA SER A 1006 38.60 16.85 -17.93
C SER A 1006 38.02 16.00 -16.80
N CYS A 1007 37.18 16.59 -15.95
CA CYS A 1007 36.49 15.84 -14.91
C CYS A 1007 35.60 14.76 -15.55
N SER A 1008 35.63 13.54 -15.00
CA SER A 1008 34.92 12.39 -15.59
C SER A 1008 33.39 12.56 -15.56
N GLY A 1009 32.85 13.42 -14.69
CA GLY A 1009 31.43 13.71 -14.53
C GLY A 1009 31.11 15.20 -14.38
N ALA A 1010 29.82 15.51 -14.26
CA ALA A 1010 29.29 16.87 -14.19
C ALA A 1010 29.60 17.60 -12.87
N LEU A 1011 29.74 16.88 -11.75
CA LEU A 1011 30.18 17.46 -10.49
C LEU A 1011 31.71 17.65 -10.50
N GLY A 1012 32.14 18.92 -10.51
CA GLY A 1012 33.54 19.30 -10.77
C GLY A 1012 34.44 19.52 -9.55
N PHE A 1013 33.90 19.54 -8.33
CA PHE A 1013 34.69 19.90 -7.15
C PHE A 1013 35.61 18.75 -6.72
N ARG A 1014 36.91 18.89 -7.03
CA ARG A 1014 37.98 17.92 -6.74
C ARG A 1014 39.06 18.56 -5.87
N ASP A 1015 39.84 17.76 -5.16
CA ASP A 1015 40.89 18.22 -4.24
C ASP A 1015 40.40 19.24 -3.19
N THR A 1016 39.18 19.03 -2.70
CA THR A 1016 38.52 19.84 -1.66
C THR A 1016 38.16 18.98 -0.46
N PHE A 1017 37.75 19.61 0.64
CA PHE A 1017 36.98 18.95 1.67
C PHE A 1017 35.50 19.07 1.37
N TYR A 1018 34.81 17.93 1.32
CA TYR A 1018 33.37 17.91 1.50
C TYR A 1018 33.06 18.20 2.98
N THR A 1019 32.30 19.26 3.22
CA THR A 1019 31.90 19.72 4.54
C THR A 1019 30.37 19.75 4.62
N ALA A 1020 29.79 19.09 5.62
CA ALA A 1020 28.34 18.99 5.77
C ALA A 1020 27.87 19.16 7.21
N ALA A 1021 26.67 19.70 7.36
CA ALA A 1021 25.93 19.78 8.62
C ALA A 1021 24.67 18.94 8.51
N TYR A 1022 24.49 17.98 9.43
CA TYR A 1022 23.31 17.14 9.49
C TYR A 1022 22.62 17.28 10.83
N ALA A 1023 21.35 17.67 10.79
CA ALA A 1023 20.45 17.56 11.92
C ALA A 1023 19.73 16.23 11.86
N MET A 1024 19.74 15.50 12.97
CA MET A 1024 19.09 14.19 13.08
C MET A 1024 18.26 14.11 14.35
N TRP A 1025 17.02 13.63 14.22
CA TRP A 1025 16.09 13.48 15.34
C TRP A 1025 15.09 12.35 15.07
N THR A 1026 14.37 11.90 16.09
CA THR A 1026 13.32 10.87 15.92
C THR A 1026 11.96 11.55 15.81
N ARG A 1027 11.14 11.13 14.84
CA ARG A 1027 9.76 11.61 14.74
C ARG A 1027 8.87 10.94 15.77
N THR A 1028 8.18 11.71 16.60
CA THR A 1028 7.24 11.18 17.60
C THR A 1028 5.81 11.18 17.07
N HIS A 1029 4.92 10.49 17.78
CA HIS A 1029 3.48 10.47 17.48
C HIS A 1029 2.81 11.85 17.61
N GLN A 1030 3.46 12.83 18.27
CA GLN A 1030 2.94 14.19 18.46
C GLN A 1030 3.22 15.10 17.25
N GLY A 1031 4.04 14.63 16.30
CA GLY A 1031 4.28 15.25 15.01
C GLY A 1031 5.38 16.34 15.00
N PRO A 1032 5.66 16.89 13.80
CA PRO A 1032 6.83 17.74 13.52
C PRO A 1032 7.04 18.95 14.44
N ALA A 1033 5.95 19.54 14.93
CA ALA A 1033 6.03 20.72 15.78
C ALA A 1033 6.52 20.39 17.20
N ALA A 1034 6.12 19.24 17.74
CA ALA A 1034 6.57 18.76 19.03
C ALA A 1034 8.02 18.25 18.98
N ASP A 1035 8.42 17.71 17.83
CA ASP A 1035 9.75 17.13 17.58
C ASP A 1035 10.85 18.19 17.34
N GLY A 1036 10.48 19.47 17.14
CA GLY A 1036 11.43 20.55 16.91
C GLY A 1036 11.96 20.67 15.48
N ASP A 1037 11.27 20.11 14.48
CA ASP A 1037 11.69 20.07 13.06
C ASP A 1037 12.18 21.45 12.55
N VAL A 1038 11.45 22.52 12.90
CA VAL A 1038 11.77 23.89 12.48
C VAL A 1038 13.10 24.38 13.08
N ALA A 1039 13.37 24.05 14.34
CA ALA A 1039 14.62 24.44 15.01
C ALA A 1039 15.81 23.65 14.44
N HIS A 1040 15.61 22.36 14.15
CA HIS A 1040 16.62 21.51 13.51
C HIS A 1040 16.99 22.01 12.11
N ALA A 1041 16.00 22.29 11.27
CA ALA A 1041 16.22 22.86 9.94
C ALA A 1041 16.90 24.25 10.00
N ALA A 1042 16.45 25.12 10.92
CA ALA A 1042 17.04 26.44 11.10
C ALA A 1042 18.52 26.39 11.52
N TRP A 1043 18.92 25.42 12.36
CA TRP A 1043 20.33 25.21 12.72
C TRP A 1043 21.17 24.81 11.50
N VAL A 1044 20.67 23.90 10.65
CA VAL A 1044 21.35 23.52 9.41
C VAL A 1044 21.50 24.73 8.47
N HIS A 1045 20.46 25.56 8.33
CA HIS A 1045 20.53 26.78 7.52
C HIS A 1045 21.56 27.77 8.06
N ALA A 1046 21.64 27.94 9.39
CA ALA A 1046 22.63 28.82 10.00
C ALA A 1046 24.07 28.32 9.79
N ALA A 1047 24.31 27.01 9.95
CA ALA A 1047 25.61 26.39 9.67
C ALA A 1047 25.99 26.56 8.19
N ALA A 1048 25.06 26.33 7.27
CA ALA A 1048 25.22 26.52 5.84
C ALA A 1048 25.60 27.97 5.48
N ALA A 1049 24.89 28.94 6.05
CA ALA A 1049 25.15 30.36 5.83
C ALA A 1049 26.56 30.76 6.32
N GLY A 1050 27.02 30.20 7.44
CA GLY A 1050 28.37 30.42 7.96
C GLY A 1050 29.48 29.81 7.08
N LEU A 1051 29.22 28.68 6.43
CA LEU A 1051 30.16 28.01 5.53
C LEU A 1051 30.22 28.62 4.12
N ALA A 1052 29.13 29.30 3.69
CA ALA A 1052 29.00 29.83 2.34
C ALA A 1052 30.16 30.73 1.84
N PRO A 1053 30.80 31.59 2.67
CA PRO A 1053 31.94 32.40 2.22
C PRO A 1053 33.17 31.57 1.81
N ALA A 1054 33.39 30.42 2.46
CA ALA A 1054 34.52 29.52 2.22
C ALA A 1054 34.21 28.41 1.19
N ALA A 1055 32.94 28.23 0.80
CA ALA A 1055 32.53 27.21 -0.15
C ALA A 1055 32.94 27.55 -1.60
N ALA A 1056 33.56 26.59 -2.27
CA ALA A 1056 33.79 26.60 -3.71
C ALA A 1056 32.52 26.23 -4.50
N GLY A 1057 31.63 25.42 -3.89
CA GLY A 1057 30.31 25.11 -4.41
C GLY A 1057 29.53 24.18 -3.50
N LEU A 1058 28.29 23.87 -3.89
CA LEU A 1058 27.38 23.06 -3.10
C LEU A 1058 27.38 21.60 -3.53
N TYR A 1059 27.09 20.70 -2.60
CA TYR A 1059 26.80 19.33 -2.97
C TYR A 1059 25.34 19.24 -3.39
N VAL A 1060 25.10 18.96 -4.68
CA VAL A 1060 23.75 18.88 -5.23
C VAL A 1060 22.87 17.88 -4.48
N ASN A 1061 23.52 16.89 -3.84
CA ASN A 1061 22.84 15.88 -3.05
C ASN A 1061 22.19 16.38 -1.74
N GLU A 1062 22.38 17.65 -1.40
CA GLU A 1062 21.93 18.26 -0.14
C GLU A 1062 21.26 19.61 -0.35
N VAL A 1063 20.75 19.81 -1.57
CA VAL A 1063 19.87 20.93 -1.92
C VAL A 1063 18.44 20.54 -1.54
N MET A 1064 17.94 21.13 -0.45
CA MET A 1064 16.62 20.80 0.12
C MET A 1064 15.48 21.59 -0.54
N HIS A 1065 14.28 21.01 -0.60
CA HIS A 1065 13.13 21.61 -1.33
C HIS A 1065 12.63 22.96 -0.77
N ASP A 1066 12.87 23.20 0.52
CA ASP A 1066 12.48 24.41 1.25
C ASP A 1066 13.48 25.56 1.08
N GLN A 1067 14.62 25.29 0.42
CA GLN A 1067 15.62 26.29 0.08
C GLN A 1067 15.36 26.84 -1.34
N PRO A 1068 15.60 28.14 -1.62
CA PRO A 1068 15.26 28.77 -2.90
C PRO A 1068 15.97 28.09 -4.10
N GLY A 1069 15.21 27.28 -4.84
CA GLY A 1069 15.70 26.08 -5.52
C GLY A 1069 16.40 26.20 -6.88
N ASN A 1070 16.65 27.38 -7.44
CA ASN A 1070 17.41 27.51 -8.70
C ASN A 1070 18.83 28.08 -8.50
N SER A 1071 19.04 28.96 -7.52
CA SER A 1071 20.37 29.53 -7.27
C SER A 1071 21.33 28.48 -6.68
N GLN A 1072 20.82 27.57 -5.86
CA GLN A 1072 21.62 26.52 -5.22
C GLN A 1072 21.99 25.38 -6.17
N VAL A 1073 21.09 24.99 -7.09
CA VAL A 1073 21.42 24.00 -8.13
C VAL A 1073 22.54 24.52 -9.02
N ARG A 1074 22.45 25.79 -9.45
CA ARG A 1074 23.54 26.44 -10.20
C ARG A 1074 24.86 26.48 -9.40
N ALA A 1075 24.80 26.75 -8.10
CA ALA A 1075 25.99 26.76 -7.24
C ALA A 1075 26.60 25.37 -7.00
N SER A 1076 25.93 24.30 -7.44
CA SER A 1076 26.45 22.92 -7.36
C SER A 1076 27.32 22.53 -8.56
N TYR A 1077 27.50 23.43 -9.54
CA TYR A 1077 28.28 23.15 -10.74
C TYR A 1077 29.18 24.33 -11.08
N GLU A 1078 30.34 24.05 -11.68
CA GLU A 1078 31.15 25.09 -12.29
C GLU A 1078 30.38 25.77 -13.44
N PRO A 1079 30.58 27.09 -13.69
CA PRO A 1079 29.82 27.82 -14.71
C PRO A 1079 29.81 27.16 -16.10
N ALA A 1080 30.96 26.62 -16.55
CA ALA A 1080 31.07 25.94 -17.84
C ALA A 1080 30.32 24.60 -17.85
N ALA A 1081 30.41 23.81 -16.76
CA ALA A 1081 29.68 22.57 -16.61
C ALA A 1081 28.16 22.82 -16.57
N TYR A 1082 27.71 23.86 -15.88
CA TYR A 1082 26.30 24.24 -15.81
C TYR A 1082 25.71 24.60 -17.18
N GLU A 1083 26.41 25.40 -17.99
CA GLU A 1083 25.93 25.73 -19.34
C GLU A 1083 25.93 24.50 -20.27
N ARG A 1084 26.92 23.60 -20.13
CA ARG A 1084 26.94 22.32 -20.84
C ARG A 1084 25.74 21.44 -20.45
N LEU A 1085 25.41 21.36 -19.16
CA LEU A 1085 24.22 20.65 -18.66
C LEU A 1085 22.91 21.24 -19.19
N ARG A 1086 22.80 22.56 -19.31
CA ARG A 1086 21.61 23.22 -19.88
C ARG A 1086 21.40 22.83 -21.34
N GLY A 1087 22.47 22.81 -22.15
CA GLY A 1087 22.41 22.36 -23.53
C GLY A 1087 21.99 20.89 -23.63
N LEU A 1088 22.58 20.03 -22.79
CA LEU A 1088 22.23 18.61 -22.72
C LEU A 1088 20.77 18.39 -22.32
N LYS A 1089 20.28 19.10 -21.29
CA LYS A 1089 18.90 19.03 -20.82
C LYS A 1089 17.89 19.38 -21.91
N ALA A 1090 18.17 20.42 -22.70
CA ALA A 1090 17.32 20.80 -23.83
C ALA A 1090 17.24 19.70 -24.91
N ARG A 1091 18.31 18.90 -25.07
CA ARG A 1091 18.34 17.76 -26.00
C ARG A 1091 17.56 16.56 -25.49
N VAL A 1092 17.79 16.15 -24.23
CA VAL A 1092 17.27 14.87 -23.70
C VAL A 1092 15.91 14.97 -23.02
N ASP A 1093 15.47 16.18 -22.69
CA ASP A 1093 14.12 16.49 -22.18
C ASP A 1093 13.63 17.85 -22.71
N PRO A 1094 13.32 17.94 -24.02
CA PRO A 1094 12.87 19.18 -24.67
C PRO A 1094 11.50 19.66 -24.18
N ALA A 1095 10.65 18.74 -23.72
CA ALA A 1095 9.33 19.05 -23.17
C ALA A 1095 9.39 19.54 -21.71
N GLY A 1096 10.55 19.43 -21.05
CA GLY A 1096 10.72 19.90 -19.67
C GLY A 1096 9.93 19.08 -18.65
N LEU A 1097 9.79 17.78 -18.89
CA LEU A 1097 9.05 16.85 -18.02
C LEU A 1097 9.82 16.57 -16.73
N LEU A 1098 11.15 16.55 -16.75
CA LEU A 1098 11.98 16.44 -15.55
C LEU A 1098 12.13 17.80 -14.85
N ARG A 1099 12.70 17.76 -13.64
CA ARG A 1099 12.98 18.97 -12.86
C ARG A 1099 13.85 19.96 -13.69
N PRO A 1100 13.56 21.28 -13.62
CA PRO A 1100 14.44 22.29 -14.19
C PRO A 1100 15.84 22.26 -13.55
N LEU A 1101 16.86 22.53 -14.36
CA LEU A 1101 18.21 22.85 -13.92
C LEU A 1101 18.29 24.25 -13.30
#